data_AF-E4X388-F1
#
_entry.id   AF-E4X388-F1
#
_cell.length_a   1.000
_cell.length_b   1.000
_cell.length_c   1.000
_cell.angle_alpha   90.00
_cell.angle_beta   90.00
_cell.angle_gamma   90.00
#
_symmetry.space_group_name_H-M   'P 1'
#
loop_
_entity.id
_entity.type
_entity.pdbx_description
1 polymer ?
#
loop_
_entity_poly.entity_id
_entity_poly.type
_entity_poly.pdbx_seq_one_letter_code
_entity_poly.pdbx_strand_id
1 'polypeptide(L)'
;MKGATTNHDDEYLTTSIPVDLAFGLNDLSEEVFVNQIKVQTDGKVHHIIVKGCSDIIHKIQELDYTNKFGIFPETILFSWALDAGPLVLPENSSIRLGGQSDINSINIEAHYKEKFEGSDDLTGLVVQTSTQPPKKLIGIYLLGSSYFSLPVGKQTNVNVGCEYEFDEPIEVFAFRTHAHTNGQVITGYREPEGWHMIGKGNPQWPHAFYSRVGGSITIQKGDLVHASCTFFNKNNFEVFIGKDRDNEMCNLYLMYAIPFHPGPLNTPSCWKMNGPAPDDIPDTLTDMTPYPGYAGEDSIKAIASGVKKPDVPMEMKMHHHGADDRDEERDLDELKSPIDHLKNLPQSETLLSIDYQPDWKINFTDLGEVAGVDSDYDGTVWVFHRGDYSWDAKAYIGFSDVIAYKKPTSIACVLQVDRETGNVLRKFGEDTFYMPHGITVTKDAIWVTDTGTHMIYKFSKKGDLLKTIGELKIPGYGDYQFCKPTDVAVDESTGEFYVADGYCNSRIVHFTSDYKFIAEYGQGSQRFRSNAEGYFDIVHDISIGPGSDLFVSDRQNGRVQVFDRDSRKFVKMFQNDRIGDAIYASVWSPQLASLFLINNWPTYTGKEQKGFSLYANGTLEKSYVPKDPLETAHDITLSKDGTCLFIAELRPHKVHMFHLNTKEKEQHLFSKIASEKVMTVVKDKPEAFSGIFIITSFLVIMCTFLVVRKRKKADKRVFVYRPLLQNADDTDEEEEMSIFERKNVL
;
A
#
# COMPACT_ATOMS: atom_id res chain seq x y z
N MET A 1 32.33 8.87 -8.14
CA MET A 1 33.00 7.63 -7.70
C MET A 1 34.36 8.02 -7.14
N LYS A 2 34.71 7.62 -5.90
CA LYS A 2 35.79 8.29 -5.15
C LYS A 2 37.08 7.45 -5.13
N GLY A 3 37.71 7.33 -6.29
CA GLY A 3 38.86 6.43 -6.47
C GLY A 3 38.46 4.96 -6.41
N ALA A 4 37.32 4.66 -7.03
CA ALA A 4 36.74 3.33 -7.13
C ALA A 4 37.68 2.35 -7.85
N THR A 5 37.52 1.06 -7.59
CA THR A 5 38.28 -0.04 -8.22
C THR A 5 37.35 -1.21 -8.50
N THR A 6 37.51 -1.89 -9.64
CA THR A 6 36.71 -3.06 -10.01
C THR A 6 37.49 -4.36 -9.83
N ASN A 7 36.76 -5.40 -9.43
CA ASN A 7 37.23 -6.77 -9.26
C ASN A 7 37.01 -7.61 -10.53
N HIS A 8 36.07 -7.20 -11.39
CA HIS A 8 35.64 -7.86 -12.60
C HIS A 8 35.49 -6.88 -13.78
N ASP A 9 35.38 -7.44 -14.98
CA ASP A 9 34.86 -6.73 -16.15
C ASP A 9 33.32 -6.64 -16.04
N ASP A 10 32.69 -5.70 -16.75
CA ASP A 10 31.22 -5.51 -16.75
C ASP A 10 30.60 -5.18 -15.36
N GLU A 11 31.36 -4.56 -14.45
CA GLU A 11 31.00 -4.35 -13.04
C GLU A 11 30.26 -3.01 -12.77
N TYR A 12 29.18 -3.08 -11.97
CA TYR A 12 28.34 -1.94 -11.58
C TYR A 12 28.70 -1.49 -10.16
N LEU A 13 29.20 -0.26 -10.01
CA LEU A 13 29.49 0.34 -8.71
C LEU A 13 28.51 1.47 -8.43
N THR A 14 28.03 1.54 -7.18
CA THR A 14 27.09 2.58 -6.74
C THR A 14 27.66 3.43 -5.61
N THR A 15 27.30 4.71 -5.60
CA THR A 15 27.53 5.59 -4.44
C THR A 15 26.33 6.49 -4.21
N SER A 16 26.02 6.76 -2.94
CA SER A 16 24.92 7.64 -2.54
C SER A 16 25.43 8.83 -1.73
N ILE A 17 24.84 10.01 -1.96
CA ILE A 17 25.22 11.28 -1.33
C ILE A 17 23.93 12.06 -0.98
N PRO A 18 23.75 12.50 0.29
CA PRO A 18 22.69 13.44 0.65
C PRO A 18 22.74 14.75 -0.14
N VAL A 19 21.58 15.36 -0.42
CA VAL A 19 21.46 16.59 -1.22
C VAL A 19 22.06 17.79 -0.49
N ASP A 20 21.81 17.93 0.82
CA ASP A 20 22.44 18.94 1.65
C ASP A 20 23.97 18.88 1.58
N LEU A 21 24.54 17.68 1.75
CA LEU A 21 25.98 17.42 1.65
C LEU A 21 26.55 17.59 0.23
N ALA A 22 25.76 17.26 -0.81
CA ALA A 22 26.19 17.34 -2.21
C ALA A 22 26.26 18.79 -2.72
N PHE A 23 25.40 19.69 -2.22
CA PHE A 23 25.27 21.05 -2.70
C PHE A 23 25.69 22.12 -1.68
N GLY A 24 25.96 21.75 -0.42
CA GLY A 24 26.39 22.66 0.63
C GLY A 24 25.25 23.48 1.24
N LEU A 25 24.08 22.87 1.37
CA LEU A 25 22.90 23.45 2.02
C LEU A 25 23.05 23.40 3.56
N ASN A 26 22.29 24.24 4.27
CA ASN A 26 22.29 24.23 5.74
C ASN A 26 21.60 22.98 6.31
N ASP A 27 20.47 22.59 5.71
CA ASP A 27 19.78 21.32 5.91
C ASP A 27 18.85 21.01 4.72
N LEU A 28 18.12 19.90 4.77
CA LEU A 28 17.25 19.41 3.69
C LEU A 28 15.95 20.20 3.49
N SER A 29 15.65 21.22 4.32
CA SER A 29 14.52 22.13 4.07
C SER A 29 14.82 23.18 2.99
N GLU A 30 16.10 23.39 2.65
CA GLU A 30 16.51 24.25 1.54
C GLU A 30 16.35 23.55 0.18
N GLU A 31 15.99 24.32 -0.85
CA GLU A 31 15.84 23.83 -2.23
C GLU A 31 17.06 24.13 -3.08
N VAL A 32 17.42 23.17 -3.95
CA VAL A 32 18.41 23.37 -5.01
C VAL A 32 17.89 22.87 -6.35
N PHE A 33 18.05 23.72 -7.37
CA PHE A 33 17.59 23.49 -8.73
C PHE A 33 18.79 23.14 -9.61
N VAL A 34 18.76 21.98 -10.28
CA VAL A 34 19.82 21.54 -11.21
C VAL A 34 19.44 21.93 -12.64
N ASN A 35 20.21 22.85 -13.23
CA ASN A 35 19.94 23.47 -14.54
C ASN A 35 20.77 22.85 -15.68
N GLN A 36 21.90 22.22 -15.37
CA GLN A 36 22.73 21.51 -16.34
C GLN A 36 23.51 20.38 -15.68
N ILE A 37 23.62 19.24 -16.36
CA ILE A 37 24.43 18.09 -15.95
C ILE A 37 25.46 17.80 -17.04
N LYS A 38 26.73 17.61 -16.67
CA LYS A 38 27.81 17.16 -17.55
C LYS A 38 28.49 15.95 -16.92
N VAL A 39 28.69 14.89 -17.69
CA VAL A 39 29.48 13.73 -17.23
C VAL A 39 30.96 14.03 -17.31
N GLN A 40 31.68 13.68 -16.25
CA GLN A 40 33.13 13.59 -16.21
C GLN A 40 33.51 12.12 -16.07
N THR A 41 34.34 11.61 -16.99
CA THR A 41 34.90 10.26 -16.94
C THR A 41 36.21 10.22 -17.72
N ASP A 42 37.11 9.31 -17.35
CA ASP A 42 38.36 9.04 -18.07
C ASP A 42 38.18 8.05 -19.25
N GLY A 43 36.97 7.47 -19.39
CA GLY A 43 36.60 6.54 -20.45
C GLY A 43 36.44 5.08 -20.02
N LYS A 44 36.73 4.73 -18.76
CA LYS A 44 36.51 3.37 -18.22
C LYS A 44 35.03 2.95 -18.17
N VAL A 45 34.12 3.92 -18.11
CA VAL A 45 32.68 3.71 -17.89
C VAL A 45 31.93 3.59 -19.21
N HIS A 46 30.97 2.66 -19.26
CA HIS A 46 30.06 2.43 -20.37
C HIS A 46 28.79 3.29 -20.24
N HIS A 47 28.17 3.34 -19.05
CA HIS A 47 27.04 4.22 -18.78
C HIS A 47 26.95 4.62 -17.29
N ILE A 48 26.21 5.71 -17.03
CA ILE A 48 25.92 6.23 -15.70
C ILE A 48 24.42 6.47 -15.59
N ILE A 49 23.80 5.99 -14.51
CA ILE A 49 22.43 6.27 -14.11
C ILE A 49 22.46 7.09 -12.82
N VAL A 50 21.61 8.11 -12.76
CA VAL A 50 21.48 9.01 -11.60
C VAL A 50 20.04 8.95 -11.13
N LYS A 51 19.85 8.67 -9.85
CA LYS A 51 18.53 8.49 -9.23
C LYS A 51 18.43 9.40 -8.01
N GLY A 52 17.27 9.99 -7.78
CA GLY A 52 16.94 10.61 -6.49
C GLY A 52 16.38 9.55 -5.54
N CYS A 53 16.48 9.75 -4.24
CA CYS A 53 15.87 8.91 -3.20
C CYS A 53 15.25 9.80 -2.10
N SER A 54 14.10 9.37 -1.57
CA SER A 54 13.40 10.00 -0.43
C SER A 54 14.22 9.96 0.86
N ASP A 55 14.95 8.87 1.06
CA ASP A 55 15.62 8.57 2.31
C ASP A 55 16.94 9.32 2.49
N ILE A 56 17.26 9.62 3.75
CA ILE A 56 18.45 10.37 4.13
C ILE A 56 19.61 9.38 4.35
N ILE A 57 20.45 9.19 3.34
CA ILE A 57 21.59 8.28 3.40
C ILE A 57 22.73 8.99 4.13
N HIS A 58 22.64 9.06 5.47
CA HIS A 58 23.42 9.92 6.39
C HIS A 58 24.96 9.92 6.26
N LYS A 59 25.57 9.09 5.40
CA LYS A 59 26.99 9.09 5.05
C LYS A 59 27.16 8.72 3.59
N ILE A 60 28.17 9.29 2.93
CA ILE A 60 28.63 8.79 1.63
C ILE A 60 29.04 7.33 1.81
N GLN A 61 28.41 6.44 1.06
CA GLN A 61 28.63 5.01 1.12
C GLN A 61 28.82 4.45 -0.30
N GLU A 62 29.76 3.53 -0.44
CA GLU A 62 29.90 2.67 -1.61
C GLU A 62 29.19 1.34 -1.28
N LEU A 63 28.35 0.86 -2.20
CA LEU A 63 27.49 -0.29 -1.97
C LEU A 63 27.70 -1.36 -3.06
N ASP A 64 28.09 -2.55 -2.61
CA ASP A 64 28.16 -3.77 -3.40
C ASP A 64 26.75 -4.21 -3.81
N TYR A 65 26.58 -4.49 -5.10
CA TYR A 65 25.29 -4.76 -5.72
C TYR A 65 24.63 -6.07 -5.25
N THR A 66 25.40 -7.00 -4.67
CA THR A 66 25.00 -8.41 -4.50
C THR A 66 23.94 -8.69 -3.44
N ASN A 67 23.54 -7.75 -2.58
CA ASN A 67 22.64 -8.07 -1.45
C ASN A 67 21.72 -6.96 -0.88
N LYS A 68 21.73 -5.70 -1.36
CA LYS A 68 21.09 -4.58 -0.60
C LYS A 68 20.29 -3.50 -1.35
N PHE A 69 19.94 -3.66 -2.62
CA PHE A 69 19.04 -2.72 -3.31
C PHE A 69 17.61 -3.27 -3.46
N GLY A 70 16.62 -2.49 -2.99
CA GLY A 70 15.20 -2.88 -3.01
C GLY A 70 14.33 -2.39 -1.84
N ILE A 71 14.84 -1.52 -0.95
CA ILE A 71 14.13 -1.06 0.27
C ILE A 71 13.50 0.33 0.09
N PHE A 72 13.95 1.12 -0.88
CA PHE A 72 13.56 2.53 -1.06
C PHE A 72 13.11 2.80 -2.50
N PRO A 73 12.27 3.83 -2.75
CA PRO A 73 11.77 4.13 -4.07
C PRO A 73 12.78 4.99 -4.83
N GLU A 74 13.19 4.58 -6.03
CA GLU A 74 14.18 5.28 -6.85
C GLU A 74 13.54 5.88 -8.11
N THR A 75 13.69 7.19 -8.32
CA THR A 75 13.30 7.88 -9.56
C THR A 75 14.55 8.32 -10.30
N ILE A 76 14.70 7.86 -11.53
CA ILE A 76 15.76 8.29 -12.43
C ILE A 76 15.66 9.80 -12.68
N LEU A 77 16.75 10.53 -12.53
CA LEU A 77 16.83 11.98 -12.78
C LEU A 77 17.58 12.26 -14.08
N PHE A 78 18.55 11.42 -14.39
CA PHE A 78 19.43 11.54 -15.54
C PHE A 78 20.05 10.18 -15.86
N SER A 79 20.34 9.92 -17.13
CA SER A 79 21.31 8.89 -17.51
C SER A 79 22.11 9.32 -18.73
N TRP A 80 23.35 8.84 -18.77
CA TRP A 80 24.29 9.03 -19.85
C TRP A 80 24.88 7.67 -20.22
N ALA A 81 25.24 7.52 -21.50
CA ALA A 81 26.00 6.38 -21.96
C ALA A 81 27.05 6.82 -22.97
N LEU A 82 28.10 6.02 -23.11
CA LEU A 82 29.13 6.18 -24.13
C LEU A 82 28.47 6.22 -25.52
N ASP A 83 28.98 7.08 -26.38
CA ASP A 83 28.55 7.26 -27.78
C ASP A 83 27.07 7.67 -27.98
N ALA A 84 26.32 7.94 -26.91
CA ALA A 84 25.04 8.63 -26.97
C ALA A 84 25.22 10.16 -27.10
N GLY A 85 24.28 10.82 -27.78
CA GLY A 85 24.21 12.28 -27.81
C GLY A 85 23.86 12.87 -26.43
N PRO A 86 24.27 14.11 -26.13
CA PRO A 86 23.98 14.74 -24.86
C PRO A 86 22.49 15.07 -24.71
N LEU A 87 21.91 14.71 -23.55
CA LEU A 87 20.63 15.27 -23.13
C LEU A 87 20.76 16.79 -22.93
N VAL A 88 19.83 17.55 -23.49
CA VAL A 88 19.74 19.00 -23.32
C VAL A 88 18.43 19.31 -22.60
N LEU A 89 18.53 19.96 -21.45
CA LEU A 89 17.36 20.42 -20.69
C LEU A 89 16.80 21.71 -21.32
N PRO A 90 15.46 21.92 -21.38
CA PRO A 90 14.87 23.15 -21.89
C PRO A 90 15.36 24.42 -21.16
N GLU A 91 15.39 25.55 -21.87
CA GLU A 91 15.77 26.83 -21.27
C GLU A 91 14.89 27.20 -20.07
N ASN A 92 15.51 27.70 -19.00
CA ASN A 92 14.83 28.08 -17.74
C ASN A 92 14.06 26.93 -17.07
N SER A 93 14.46 25.67 -17.32
CA SER A 93 13.95 24.49 -16.61
C SER A 93 15.01 23.82 -15.72
N SER A 94 14.59 23.22 -14.62
CA SER A 94 15.48 22.55 -13.67
C SER A 94 14.83 21.33 -12.99
N ILE A 95 15.66 20.38 -12.57
CA ILE A 95 15.27 19.32 -11.62
C ILE A 95 15.37 19.91 -10.21
N ARG A 96 14.33 19.81 -9.38
CA ARG A 96 14.33 20.29 -7.98
C ARG A 96 14.73 19.17 -7.01
N LEU A 97 15.61 19.49 -6.07
CA LEU A 97 16.11 18.60 -5.00
C LEU A 97 16.02 19.34 -3.65
N GLY A 98 15.78 18.60 -2.55
CA GLY A 98 15.52 19.20 -1.23
C GLY A 98 14.21 19.98 -1.14
N GLY A 99 13.92 20.52 0.05
CA GLY A 99 12.75 21.35 0.34
C GLY A 99 11.42 20.70 -0.04
N GLN A 100 10.70 21.23 -1.04
CA GLN A 100 9.43 20.66 -1.53
C GLN A 100 9.64 19.53 -2.57
N SER A 101 10.76 18.82 -2.50
CA SER A 101 11.07 17.66 -3.35
C SER A 101 11.47 16.46 -2.50
N ASP A 102 10.81 15.32 -2.73
CA ASP A 102 11.07 14.03 -2.07
C ASP A 102 12.36 13.35 -2.59
N ILE A 103 13.41 14.17 -2.76
CA ILE A 103 14.75 13.79 -3.17
C ILE A 103 15.71 14.42 -2.16
N ASN A 104 16.03 13.64 -1.12
CA ASN A 104 16.94 13.99 -0.04
C ASN A 104 18.34 13.38 -0.23
N SER A 105 18.46 12.33 -1.06
CA SER A 105 19.74 11.77 -1.49
C SER A 105 19.78 11.58 -3.01
N ILE A 106 20.97 11.64 -3.59
CA ILE A 106 21.27 11.21 -4.96
C ILE A 106 22.05 9.89 -4.89
N ASN A 107 21.58 8.88 -5.63
CA ASN A 107 22.34 7.69 -5.98
C ASN A 107 22.95 7.85 -7.38
N ILE A 108 24.23 7.52 -7.52
CA ILE A 108 24.95 7.43 -8.80
C ILE A 108 25.40 6.00 -8.98
N GLU A 109 24.95 5.38 -10.07
CA GLU A 109 25.26 4.04 -10.51
C GLU A 109 26.12 4.15 -11.77
N ALA A 110 27.33 3.60 -11.75
CA ALA A 110 28.29 3.66 -12.85
C ALA A 110 28.71 2.24 -13.27
N HIS A 111 28.53 1.94 -14.57
CA HIS A 111 28.87 0.65 -15.16
C HIS A 111 30.26 0.71 -15.82
N TYR A 112 31.23 -0.02 -15.28
CA TYR A 112 32.61 -0.04 -15.76
C TYR A 112 32.84 -1.20 -16.73
N LYS A 113 33.55 -0.94 -17.83
CA LYS A 113 33.76 -1.90 -18.92
C LYS A 113 34.70 -3.05 -18.53
N GLU A 114 35.78 -2.70 -17.85
CA GLU A 114 36.96 -3.53 -17.65
C GLU A 114 37.41 -3.48 -16.19
N LYS A 115 38.07 -4.54 -15.73
CA LYS A 115 38.71 -4.58 -14.41
C LYS A 115 39.85 -3.56 -14.32
N PHE A 116 39.87 -2.72 -13.27
CA PHE A 116 41.02 -1.86 -12.96
C PHE A 116 41.28 -1.71 -11.45
N GLU A 117 42.56 -1.71 -11.09
CA GLU A 117 43.07 -1.52 -9.72
C GLU A 117 43.84 -0.19 -9.66
N GLY A 118 43.34 0.78 -8.90
CA GLY A 118 44.01 2.08 -8.69
C GLY A 118 43.03 3.21 -8.32
N SER A 119 43.46 4.10 -7.43
CA SER A 119 42.65 5.16 -6.80
C SER A 119 42.25 6.34 -7.69
N ASP A 120 42.55 6.27 -8.98
CA ASP A 120 42.65 7.47 -9.84
C ASP A 120 41.44 7.60 -10.79
N ASP A 121 40.33 6.95 -10.47
CA ASP A 121 39.05 7.15 -11.15
C ASP A 121 38.45 8.53 -10.84
N LEU A 122 38.19 9.29 -11.89
CA LEU A 122 37.59 10.63 -11.85
C LEU A 122 36.12 10.64 -12.34
N THR A 123 35.48 9.47 -12.41
CA THR A 123 34.09 9.32 -12.84
C THR A 123 33.13 10.04 -11.89
N GLY A 124 32.32 10.94 -12.45
CA GLY A 124 31.32 11.71 -11.72
C GLY A 124 30.55 12.67 -12.61
N LEU A 125 29.90 13.64 -11.97
CA LEU A 125 29.04 14.64 -12.62
C LEU A 125 29.51 16.04 -12.23
N VAL A 126 29.61 16.93 -13.21
CA VAL A 126 29.72 18.37 -13.00
C VAL A 126 28.35 18.96 -13.27
N VAL A 127 27.71 19.45 -12.21
CA VAL A 127 26.35 19.99 -12.23
C VAL A 127 26.37 21.51 -12.03
N GLN A 128 25.47 22.21 -12.72
CA GLN A 128 25.22 23.64 -12.50
C GLN A 128 23.89 23.80 -11.79
N THR A 129 23.89 24.58 -10.71
CA THR A 129 22.74 24.75 -9.83
C THR A 129 22.33 26.21 -9.64
N SER A 130 21.10 26.38 -9.16
CA SER A 130 20.50 27.64 -8.73
C SER A 130 19.76 27.41 -7.40
N THR A 131 19.73 28.42 -6.53
CA THR A 131 18.78 28.50 -5.41
C THR A 131 17.56 29.35 -5.76
N GLN A 132 17.58 30.05 -6.91
CA GLN A 132 16.44 30.78 -7.44
C GLN A 132 15.55 29.83 -8.27
N PRO A 133 14.21 29.85 -8.06
CA PRO A 133 13.28 29.02 -8.82
C PRO A 133 13.38 29.15 -10.34
N PRO A 134 13.26 28.04 -11.09
CA PRO A 134 13.18 28.05 -12.54
C PRO A 134 11.79 28.54 -13.02
N LYS A 135 11.64 28.73 -14.34
CA LYS A 135 10.30 28.93 -14.94
C LYS A 135 9.55 27.61 -15.11
N LYS A 136 10.28 26.49 -15.21
CA LYS A 136 9.72 25.14 -15.36
C LYS A 136 10.44 24.13 -14.46
N LEU A 137 9.69 23.22 -13.85
CA LEU A 137 10.22 22.04 -13.18
C LEU A 137 10.35 20.90 -14.19
N ILE A 138 11.28 19.97 -13.96
CA ILE A 138 11.49 18.76 -14.77
C ILE A 138 11.06 17.53 -13.96
N GLY A 139 10.29 16.65 -14.58
CA GLY A 139 9.85 15.38 -13.99
C GLY A 139 9.94 14.20 -14.97
N ILE A 140 9.60 13.01 -14.46
CA ILE A 140 9.57 11.75 -15.22
C ILE A 140 8.18 11.12 -15.14
N TYR A 141 7.63 10.76 -16.29
CA TYR A 141 6.46 9.89 -16.42
C TYR A 141 6.96 8.49 -16.79
N LEU A 142 6.73 7.50 -15.93
CA LEU A 142 7.09 6.10 -16.19
C LEU A 142 5.87 5.29 -16.65
N LEU A 143 5.93 4.77 -17.88
CA LEU A 143 5.05 3.68 -18.32
C LEU A 143 5.81 2.36 -18.15
N GLY A 144 5.26 1.44 -17.36
CA GLY A 144 5.86 0.15 -17.02
C GLY A 144 4.86 -0.99 -17.08
N SER A 145 5.27 -2.18 -17.50
CA SER A 145 4.43 -3.38 -17.42
C SER A 145 4.42 -3.96 -16.00
N SER A 146 3.27 -4.44 -15.50
CA SER A 146 3.18 -5.20 -14.25
C SER A 146 3.30 -6.72 -14.47
N TYR A 147 2.85 -7.25 -15.61
CA TYR A 147 2.95 -8.68 -15.94
C TYR A 147 3.03 -8.97 -17.44
N PHE A 148 3.95 -9.86 -17.81
CA PHE A 148 3.92 -10.59 -19.07
C PHE A 148 4.78 -11.85 -19.00
N SER A 149 4.54 -12.78 -19.92
CA SER A 149 5.48 -13.84 -20.29
C SER A 149 5.83 -13.77 -21.78
N LEU A 150 7.00 -14.30 -22.13
CA LEU A 150 7.51 -14.37 -23.49
C LEU A 150 7.72 -15.85 -23.86
N PRO A 151 6.79 -16.48 -24.59
CA PRO A 151 6.91 -17.89 -24.95
C PRO A 151 8.13 -18.15 -25.85
N VAL A 152 8.80 -19.30 -25.63
CA VAL A 152 10.00 -19.74 -26.36
C VAL A 152 9.83 -19.60 -27.88
N GLY A 153 10.76 -18.91 -28.53
CA GLY A 153 10.80 -18.76 -29.98
C GLY A 153 9.70 -17.88 -30.59
N LYS A 154 8.91 -17.16 -29.80
CA LYS A 154 7.87 -16.23 -30.29
C LYS A 154 8.30 -14.77 -30.21
N GLN A 155 7.84 -13.99 -31.18
CA GLN A 155 7.69 -12.55 -31.03
C GLN A 155 6.45 -12.27 -30.18
N THR A 156 6.56 -11.34 -29.24
CA THR A 156 5.47 -10.96 -28.32
C THR A 156 5.44 -9.45 -28.17
N ASN A 157 4.25 -8.84 -28.22
CA ASN A 157 4.06 -7.43 -27.94
C ASN A 157 3.40 -7.27 -26.56
N VAL A 158 3.97 -6.39 -25.73
CA VAL A 158 3.46 -6.02 -24.41
C VAL A 158 2.98 -4.58 -24.47
N ASN A 159 1.74 -4.32 -24.03
CA ASN A 159 1.07 -3.03 -24.17
C ASN A 159 0.66 -2.47 -22.79
N VAL A 160 1.10 -1.26 -22.50
CA VAL A 160 0.82 -0.49 -21.27
C VAL A 160 0.13 0.80 -21.68
N GLY A 161 -1.06 1.10 -21.16
CA GLY A 161 -1.81 2.29 -21.57
C GLY A 161 -2.76 2.82 -20.50
N CYS A 162 -2.73 4.12 -20.25
CA CYS A 162 -3.56 4.81 -19.25
C CYS A 162 -3.99 6.19 -19.76
N GLU A 163 -5.17 6.64 -19.33
CA GLU A 163 -5.57 8.04 -19.44
C GLU A 163 -4.69 8.92 -18.53
N TYR A 164 -4.37 10.14 -18.96
CA TYR A 164 -3.67 11.12 -18.15
C TYR A 164 -4.66 11.92 -17.30
N GLU A 165 -4.67 11.71 -15.99
CA GLU A 165 -5.71 12.23 -15.08
C GLU A 165 -5.40 13.59 -14.43
N PHE A 166 -4.14 14.05 -14.49
CA PHE A 166 -3.69 15.27 -13.83
C PHE A 166 -4.17 16.53 -14.57
N ASP A 167 -4.56 17.57 -13.82
CA ASP A 167 -5.08 18.82 -14.40
C ASP A 167 -3.97 19.68 -15.04
N GLU A 168 -2.72 19.56 -14.58
CA GLU A 168 -1.59 20.25 -15.19
C GLU A 168 -1.06 19.52 -16.45
N PRO A 169 -0.99 20.17 -17.62
CA PRO A 169 -0.39 19.60 -18.81
C PRO A 169 1.15 19.61 -18.74
N ILE A 170 1.77 18.56 -19.29
CA ILE A 170 3.22 18.36 -19.27
C ILE A 170 3.81 18.39 -20.69
N GLU A 171 5.00 18.99 -20.84
CA GLU A 171 5.73 19.05 -22.11
C GLU A 171 6.84 17.97 -22.15
N VAL A 172 6.55 16.80 -22.72
CA VAL A 172 7.55 15.73 -22.89
C VAL A 172 8.59 16.14 -23.93
N PHE A 173 9.87 16.20 -23.54
CA PHE A 173 10.98 16.67 -24.40
C PHE A 173 12.08 15.62 -24.63
N ALA A 174 12.15 14.56 -23.81
CA ALA A 174 13.10 13.46 -23.99
C ALA A 174 12.49 12.13 -23.50
N PHE A 175 13.07 11.00 -23.92
CA PHE A 175 12.63 9.66 -23.51
C PHE A 175 13.80 8.69 -23.31
N ARG A 176 13.59 7.65 -22.50
CA ARG A 176 14.49 6.50 -22.33
C ARG A 176 13.69 5.21 -22.39
N THR A 177 14.14 4.27 -23.20
CA THR A 177 13.60 2.92 -23.32
C THR A 177 14.45 1.94 -22.52
N HIS A 178 13.84 0.98 -21.82
CA HIS A 178 14.57 -0.07 -21.10
C HIS A 178 13.84 -1.41 -21.12
N ALA A 179 14.60 -2.44 -21.46
CA ALA A 179 14.30 -3.87 -21.41
C ALA A 179 15.62 -4.64 -21.21
N HIS A 180 15.56 -5.95 -21.05
CA HIS A 180 16.70 -6.86 -21.07
C HIS A 180 16.89 -7.47 -22.47
N THR A 181 17.55 -8.63 -22.57
CA THR A 181 18.17 -9.14 -23.82
C THR A 181 17.22 -9.58 -24.94
N ASN A 182 15.92 -9.71 -24.69
CA ASN A 182 14.89 -10.10 -25.67
C ASN A 182 14.14 -8.90 -26.25
N GLY A 183 14.20 -7.72 -25.61
CA GLY A 183 13.57 -6.49 -26.09
C GLY A 183 14.15 -6.03 -27.44
N GLN A 184 13.30 -5.89 -28.46
CA GLN A 184 13.68 -5.46 -29.81
C GLN A 184 13.42 -3.97 -30.02
N VAL A 185 12.27 -3.47 -29.59
CA VAL A 185 11.89 -2.06 -29.71
C VAL A 185 10.81 -1.68 -28.69
N ILE A 186 10.86 -0.45 -28.18
CA ILE A 186 9.82 0.17 -27.34
C ILE A 186 9.39 1.47 -28.03
N THR A 187 8.08 1.70 -28.13
CA THR A 187 7.51 2.90 -28.75
C THR A 187 6.43 3.52 -27.87
N GLY A 188 6.51 4.82 -27.63
CA GLY A 188 5.54 5.62 -26.90
C GLY A 188 4.64 6.45 -27.80
N TYR A 189 3.36 6.58 -27.44
CA TYR A 189 2.35 7.37 -28.15
C TYR A 189 1.43 8.12 -27.19
N ARG A 190 0.75 9.16 -27.69
CA ARG A 190 -0.46 9.75 -27.10
C ARG A 190 -1.62 9.69 -28.10
N GLU A 191 -2.85 9.69 -27.61
CA GLU A 191 -4.08 9.66 -28.41
C GLU A 191 -5.12 10.63 -27.80
N PRO A 192 -5.33 11.80 -28.45
CA PRO A 192 -6.45 12.71 -28.13
C PRO A 192 -7.50 12.82 -29.26
N GLU A 193 -7.06 12.72 -30.52
CA GLU A 193 -7.87 12.76 -31.77
C GLU A 193 -7.16 11.95 -32.88
N GLY A 194 -6.34 10.96 -32.49
CA GLY A 194 -5.46 10.16 -33.33
C GLY A 194 -4.08 9.91 -32.71
N TRP A 195 -3.47 8.78 -33.05
CA TRP A 195 -2.21 8.32 -32.46
C TRP A 195 -0.99 9.14 -32.90
N HIS A 196 -0.38 9.86 -31.96
CA HIS A 196 0.84 10.65 -32.16
C HIS A 196 2.04 10.01 -31.45
N MET A 197 3.13 9.76 -32.19
CA MET A 197 4.36 9.20 -31.61
C MET A 197 5.10 10.21 -30.71
N ILE A 198 5.42 9.76 -29.50
CA ILE A 198 6.26 10.45 -28.53
C ILE A 198 7.73 10.12 -28.81
N GLY A 199 8.06 8.83 -28.98
CA GLY A 199 9.39 8.35 -29.37
C GLY A 199 9.44 6.84 -29.62
N LYS A 200 10.36 6.37 -30.49
CA LYS A 200 10.66 4.96 -30.80
C LYS A 200 12.15 4.71 -30.51
N GLY A 201 12.47 3.69 -29.72
CA GLY A 201 13.85 3.34 -29.35
C GLY A 201 14.08 1.84 -29.22
N ASN A 202 15.26 1.37 -29.63
CA ASN A 202 15.68 0.00 -29.35
C ASN A 202 16.28 -0.05 -27.93
N PRO A 203 15.77 -0.88 -27.00
CA PRO A 203 16.27 -0.94 -25.63
C PRO A 203 17.71 -1.48 -25.50
N GLN A 204 18.28 -2.08 -26.55
CA GLN A 204 19.71 -2.49 -26.61
C GLN A 204 20.65 -1.34 -27.02
N TRP A 205 20.14 -0.14 -27.28
CA TRP A 205 20.97 1.06 -27.49
C TRP A 205 21.56 1.57 -26.17
N PRO A 206 22.65 2.37 -26.20
CA PRO A 206 23.27 2.91 -24.99
C PRO A 206 22.24 3.60 -24.06
N HIS A 207 22.20 3.23 -22.77
CA HIS A 207 21.09 3.49 -21.82
C HIS A 207 20.83 4.96 -21.38
N ALA A 208 21.07 5.94 -22.25
CA ALA A 208 20.84 7.37 -22.04
C ALA A 208 19.36 7.80 -22.16
N PHE A 209 19.07 9.05 -21.82
CA PHE A 209 17.88 9.75 -22.32
C PHE A 209 18.14 10.38 -23.68
N TYR A 210 17.21 10.21 -24.62
CA TYR A 210 17.26 10.77 -25.96
C TYR A 210 16.27 11.94 -26.10
N SER A 211 16.77 13.10 -26.52
CA SER A 211 15.94 14.25 -26.88
C SER A 211 14.99 13.92 -28.04
N ARG A 212 13.73 14.33 -27.92
CA ARG A 212 12.67 14.06 -28.91
C ARG A 212 12.91 14.86 -30.21
N VAL A 213 12.97 14.17 -31.34
CA VAL A 213 12.99 14.82 -32.67
C VAL A 213 11.63 15.47 -32.95
N GLY A 214 11.66 16.70 -33.44
CA GLY A 214 10.46 17.52 -33.63
C GLY A 214 10.04 18.34 -32.40
N GLY A 215 10.92 18.50 -31.41
CA GLY A 215 10.68 19.31 -30.21
C GLY A 215 9.84 18.59 -29.15
N SER A 216 9.37 19.33 -28.15
CA SER A 216 8.49 18.79 -27.12
C SER A 216 7.10 18.43 -27.66
N ILE A 217 6.39 17.57 -26.94
CA ILE A 217 4.99 17.21 -27.18
C ILE A 217 4.21 17.32 -25.88
N THR A 218 3.08 18.01 -25.91
CA THR A 218 2.21 18.16 -24.73
C THR A 218 1.45 16.86 -24.46
N ILE A 219 1.25 16.54 -23.19
CA ILE A 219 0.22 15.60 -22.71
C ILE A 219 -0.68 16.40 -21.76
N GLN A 220 -2.00 16.26 -21.92
CA GLN A 220 -3.02 17.00 -21.16
C GLN A 220 -4.08 16.04 -20.60
N LYS A 221 -4.95 16.54 -19.71
CA LYS A 221 -6.00 15.74 -19.08
C LYS A 221 -6.93 15.09 -20.11
N GLY A 222 -7.11 13.77 -20.00
CA GLY A 222 -7.89 12.96 -20.93
C GLY A 222 -7.11 12.39 -22.12
N ASP A 223 -5.84 12.77 -22.33
CA ASP A 223 -5.00 12.12 -23.35
C ASP A 223 -4.73 10.66 -22.91
N LEU A 224 -4.99 9.69 -23.79
CA LEU A 224 -4.55 8.30 -23.60
C LEU A 224 -3.05 8.21 -23.93
N VAL A 225 -2.23 7.75 -22.99
CA VAL A 225 -0.77 7.62 -23.14
C VAL A 225 -0.38 6.15 -23.11
N HIS A 226 0.34 5.70 -24.14
CA HIS A 226 0.59 4.28 -24.41
C HIS A 226 2.07 3.98 -24.66
N ALA A 227 2.53 2.83 -24.17
CA ALA A 227 3.81 2.23 -24.49
C ALA A 227 3.61 0.81 -25.05
N SER A 228 4.22 0.53 -26.20
CA SER A 228 4.24 -0.80 -26.82
C SER A 228 5.67 -1.32 -26.90
N CYS A 229 5.92 -2.47 -26.30
CA CYS A 229 7.23 -3.14 -26.23
C CYS A 229 7.19 -4.45 -27.03
N THR A 230 7.99 -4.56 -28.08
CA THR A 230 8.16 -5.79 -28.87
C THR A 230 9.38 -6.56 -28.40
N PHE A 231 9.18 -7.84 -28.09
CA PHE A 231 10.21 -8.79 -27.67
C PHE A 231 10.29 -9.97 -28.65
N PHE A 232 11.44 -10.64 -28.70
CA PHE A 232 11.58 -11.96 -29.31
C PHE A 232 12.39 -12.88 -28.40
N ASN A 233 11.75 -13.89 -27.80
CA ASN A 233 12.42 -14.78 -26.84
C ASN A 233 13.32 -15.79 -27.56
N LYS A 234 14.64 -15.62 -27.37
CA LYS A 234 15.68 -16.50 -27.95
C LYS A 234 16.09 -17.64 -27.02
N ASN A 235 15.60 -17.66 -25.79
CA ASN A 235 15.94 -18.65 -24.76
C ASN A 235 15.17 -19.96 -24.97
N ASN A 236 15.66 -21.04 -24.36
CA ASN A 236 15.00 -22.35 -24.34
C ASN A 236 13.98 -22.49 -23.19
N PHE A 237 13.73 -21.41 -22.43
CA PHE A 237 12.72 -21.30 -21.38
C PHE A 237 11.82 -20.07 -21.61
N GLU A 238 10.62 -20.10 -21.07
CA GLU A 238 9.70 -18.95 -21.08
C GLU A 238 10.22 -17.87 -20.14
N VAL A 239 10.41 -16.66 -20.66
CA VAL A 239 10.93 -15.52 -19.89
C VAL A 239 9.76 -14.74 -19.30
N PHE A 240 9.81 -14.45 -18.01
CA PHE A 240 8.80 -13.66 -17.30
C PHE A 240 9.37 -12.30 -16.90
N ILE A 241 8.48 -11.34 -16.64
CA ILE A 241 8.86 -10.04 -16.07
C ILE A 241 9.67 -10.19 -14.76
N GLY A 242 10.65 -9.32 -14.54
CA GLY A 242 11.45 -9.29 -13.31
C GLY A 242 12.69 -8.41 -13.43
N LYS A 243 13.42 -8.25 -12.31
CA LYS A 243 14.59 -7.35 -12.20
C LYS A 243 15.92 -8.02 -12.60
N ASP A 244 15.96 -9.35 -12.67
CA ASP A 244 17.19 -10.09 -12.95
C ASP A 244 17.50 -10.15 -14.45
N ARG A 245 18.78 -10.39 -14.79
CA ARG A 245 19.28 -10.54 -16.17
C ARG A 245 18.53 -11.59 -17.01
N ASP A 246 18.03 -12.63 -16.35
CA ASP A 246 17.32 -13.76 -16.98
C ASP A 246 15.79 -13.53 -17.07
N ASN A 247 15.30 -12.42 -16.49
CA ASN A 247 13.95 -11.90 -16.65
C ASN A 247 13.90 -10.80 -17.74
N GLU A 248 12.74 -10.17 -17.91
CA GLU A 248 12.55 -9.04 -18.82
C GLU A 248 11.80 -7.85 -18.19
N MET A 249 11.86 -6.69 -18.86
CA MET A 249 11.15 -5.46 -18.50
C MET A 249 10.59 -4.73 -19.73
N CYS A 250 9.46 -4.05 -19.58
CA CYS A 250 8.90 -3.12 -20.56
C CYS A 250 8.75 -1.74 -19.89
N ASN A 251 9.81 -0.93 -19.91
CA ASN A 251 9.83 0.38 -19.27
C ASN A 251 10.08 1.50 -20.31
N LEU A 252 9.22 2.50 -20.33
CA LEU A 252 9.38 3.75 -21.07
C LEU A 252 9.33 4.92 -20.08
N TYR A 253 10.44 5.63 -19.95
CA TYR A 253 10.56 6.85 -19.16
C TYR A 253 10.42 8.05 -20.10
N LEU A 254 9.43 8.92 -19.87
CA LEU A 254 9.25 10.18 -20.58
C LEU A 254 9.67 11.33 -19.66
N MET A 255 10.66 12.11 -20.07
CA MET A 255 11.10 13.29 -19.33
C MET A 255 10.36 14.52 -19.83
N TYR A 256 9.70 15.23 -18.92
CA TYR A 256 8.84 16.36 -19.22
C TYR A 256 9.20 17.61 -18.44
N ALA A 257 8.74 18.75 -18.95
CA ALA A 257 8.75 20.02 -18.25
C ALA A 257 7.31 20.49 -17.93
N ILE A 258 7.12 21.12 -16.77
CA ILE A 258 5.86 21.67 -16.26
C ILE A 258 6.13 23.10 -15.74
N PRO A 259 5.18 24.07 -15.78
CA PRO A 259 5.38 25.37 -15.14
C PRO A 259 5.77 25.24 -13.65
N PHE A 260 6.62 26.15 -13.15
CA PHE A 260 7.01 26.12 -11.74
C PHE A 260 5.82 26.38 -10.80
N HIS A 261 5.73 25.57 -9.75
CA HIS A 261 4.78 25.73 -8.64
C HIS A 261 5.50 25.42 -7.31
N PRO A 262 5.08 26.01 -6.18
CA PRO A 262 5.74 25.78 -4.89
C PRO A 262 5.53 24.33 -4.37
N GLY A 263 4.36 23.73 -4.61
CA GLY A 263 4.02 22.40 -4.08
C GLY A 263 4.89 21.24 -4.63
N PRO A 264 4.73 20.03 -4.09
CA PRO A 264 5.44 18.82 -4.55
C PRO A 264 5.14 18.52 -6.02
N LEU A 265 6.09 17.84 -6.70
CA LEU A 265 5.98 17.57 -8.14
C LEU A 265 5.27 16.23 -8.36
N ASN A 266 4.03 16.30 -8.88
CA ASN A 266 3.30 15.12 -9.35
C ASN A 266 4.16 14.33 -10.36
N THR A 267 4.44 13.07 -10.08
CA THR A 267 5.22 12.15 -10.95
C THR A 267 4.31 11.05 -11.50
N PRO A 268 3.65 11.25 -12.65
CA PRO A 268 2.68 10.31 -13.21
C PRO A 268 3.34 8.96 -13.54
N SER A 269 2.59 7.86 -13.40
CA SER A 269 3.07 6.55 -13.82
C SER A 269 1.94 5.60 -14.20
N CYS A 270 2.11 4.87 -15.31
CA CYS A 270 1.10 4.00 -15.90
C CYS A 270 1.56 2.54 -15.89
N TRP A 271 0.70 1.65 -15.37
CA TRP A 271 0.97 0.22 -15.25
C TRP A 271 -0.21 -0.69 -15.62
N LYS A 272 -1.29 -0.11 -16.19
CA LYS A 272 -2.47 -0.84 -16.64
C LYS A 272 -2.14 -1.64 -17.90
N MET A 273 -2.18 -2.96 -17.77
CA MET A 273 -1.87 -3.89 -18.86
C MET A 273 -3.08 -4.01 -19.79
N ASN A 274 -2.84 -4.11 -21.09
CA ASN A 274 -3.90 -4.15 -22.10
C ASN A 274 -4.87 -2.94 -22.03
N GLY A 275 -4.36 -1.77 -21.61
CA GLY A 275 -5.04 -0.50 -21.87
C GLY A 275 -5.35 -0.34 -23.37
N PRO A 276 -6.41 0.42 -23.74
CA PRO A 276 -6.99 0.42 -25.08
C PRO A 276 -5.93 0.59 -26.16
N ALA A 277 -5.63 -0.52 -26.83
CA ALA A 277 -4.64 -0.55 -27.89
C ALA A 277 -5.21 0.12 -29.15
N PRO A 278 -4.36 0.63 -30.05
CA PRO A 278 -4.82 0.99 -31.39
C PRO A 278 -5.35 -0.28 -32.09
N ASP A 279 -6.66 -0.35 -32.36
CA ASP A 279 -7.24 -1.37 -33.25
C ASP A 279 -6.58 -1.28 -34.64
N ASP A 280 -6.26 -0.04 -35.07
CA ASP A 280 -5.35 0.27 -36.17
C ASP A 280 -3.96 0.67 -35.63
N ILE A 281 -3.07 -0.31 -35.41
CA ILE A 281 -1.62 -0.08 -35.56
C ILE A 281 -1.31 -0.29 -37.04
N PRO A 282 -0.97 0.75 -37.83
CA PRO A 282 -0.55 0.55 -39.21
C PRO A 282 0.57 -0.49 -39.34
N ASP A 283 0.43 -1.45 -40.26
CA ASP A 283 1.42 -2.51 -40.51
C ASP A 283 2.86 -1.96 -40.67
N THR A 284 3.00 -0.74 -41.18
CA THR A 284 4.27 0.00 -41.32
C THR A 284 5.01 0.26 -40.00
N LEU A 285 4.37 0.09 -38.84
CA LEU A 285 5.00 0.18 -37.52
C LEU A 285 5.63 -1.14 -37.06
N THR A 286 5.27 -2.28 -37.68
CA THR A 286 5.95 -3.57 -37.49
C THR A 286 7.35 -3.60 -38.09
N ASP A 287 7.76 -2.55 -38.79
CA ASP A 287 9.12 -2.37 -39.30
C ASP A 287 10.13 -2.35 -38.15
N MET A 288 10.85 -3.48 -38.04
CA MET A 288 11.93 -3.75 -37.11
C MET A 288 13.27 -3.14 -37.55
N THR A 289 13.35 -2.47 -38.72
CA THR A 289 14.53 -1.67 -39.02
C THR A 289 14.69 -0.57 -37.96
N PRO A 290 15.94 -0.24 -37.57
CA PRO A 290 16.21 0.87 -36.65
C PRO A 290 15.94 2.20 -37.37
N TYR A 291 14.67 2.60 -37.42
CA TYR A 291 14.21 3.79 -38.13
C TYR A 291 14.88 5.03 -37.52
N PRO A 292 15.73 5.76 -38.26
CA PRO A 292 16.64 6.77 -37.70
C PRO A 292 15.95 8.12 -37.39
N GLY A 293 14.65 8.10 -37.09
CA GLY A 293 13.79 9.28 -37.10
C GLY A 293 13.64 10.01 -35.77
N TYR A 294 13.81 9.35 -34.60
CA TYR A 294 13.36 9.90 -33.31
C TYR A 294 14.32 9.82 -32.12
N ALA A 295 15.43 9.07 -32.21
CA ALA A 295 16.60 9.33 -31.37
C ALA A 295 17.48 10.37 -32.10
N GLY A 296 17.83 11.47 -31.42
CA GLY A 296 18.45 12.64 -32.05
C GLY A 296 19.63 12.31 -32.98
N GLU A 297 19.57 12.86 -34.21
CA GLU A 297 20.38 12.48 -35.38
C GLU A 297 21.89 12.38 -35.11
N ASP A 298 22.42 13.22 -34.22
CA ASP A 298 23.83 13.27 -33.87
C ASP A 298 24.30 12.08 -33.01
N SER A 299 23.39 11.47 -32.24
CA SER A 299 23.66 10.20 -31.52
C SER A 299 23.92 9.07 -32.50
N ILE A 300 23.14 9.02 -33.59
CA ILE A 300 23.28 7.99 -34.62
C ILE A 300 24.57 8.23 -35.43
N LYS A 301 24.94 9.49 -35.69
CA LYS A 301 26.23 9.84 -36.33
C LYS A 301 27.44 9.47 -35.48
N ALA A 302 27.36 9.57 -34.16
CA ALA A 302 28.43 9.11 -33.26
C ALA A 302 28.62 7.59 -33.38
N ILE A 303 27.54 6.82 -33.17
CA ILE A 303 27.53 5.35 -33.23
C ILE A 303 27.96 4.84 -34.62
N ALA A 304 27.59 5.51 -35.71
CA ALA A 304 27.86 5.06 -37.08
C ALA A 304 29.25 5.44 -37.64
N SER A 305 30.03 6.30 -36.99
CA SER A 305 31.25 6.90 -37.61
C SER A 305 32.59 6.40 -37.06
N GLY A 306 32.69 6.02 -35.79
CA GLY A 306 33.86 5.29 -35.24
C GLY A 306 35.23 6.00 -35.35
N VAL A 307 35.28 7.34 -35.46
CA VAL A 307 36.50 8.11 -35.73
C VAL A 307 36.81 9.12 -34.60
N LYS A 308 38.11 9.40 -34.40
CA LYS A 308 38.67 10.15 -33.26
C LYS A 308 38.31 11.65 -33.23
N LYS A 309 38.35 12.21 -32.01
CA LYS A 309 38.20 13.64 -31.68
C LYS A 309 39.21 14.55 -32.41
N PRO A 310 38.83 15.81 -32.72
CA PRO A 310 39.73 16.96 -32.79
C PRO A 310 39.92 17.65 -31.42
N ASP A 311 40.94 18.50 -31.30
CA ASP A 311 41.41 19.11 -30.03
C ASP A 311 41.18 20.63 -29.93
N VAL A 312 40.85 21.13 -28.70
CA VAL A 312 41.26 22.45 -28.14
C VAL A 312 40.60 23.72 -28.81
N PRO A 313 40.52 24.95 -28.21
CA PRO A 313 40.95 25.50 -26.90
C PRO A 313 39.85 26.18 -26.02
N MET A 314 40.28 26.78 -24.90
CA MET A 314 39.58 27.81 -24.09
C MET A 314 39.48 29.18 -24.82
N GLU A 315 38.46 30.01 -24.48
CA GLU A 315 38.68 31.25 -23.69
C GLU A 315 37.36 31.92 -23.19
N MET A 316 37.49 33.01 -22.42
CA MET A 316 36.43 33.66 -21.64
C MET A 316 35.82 34.90 -22.33
N LYS A 317 34.60 35.30 -21.92
CA LYS A 317 34.33 36.70 -21.52
C LYS A 317 33.05 36.87 -20.69
N MET A 318 33.15 37.76 -19.70
CA MET A 318 32.05 38.20 -18.84
C MET A 318 31.40 39.48 -19.40
N HIS A 319 30.13 39.71 -19.07
CA HIS A 319 29.57 41.06 -18.99
C HIS A 319 28.81 41.22 -17.66
N HIS A 320 28.91 42.40 -17.05
CA HIS A 320 28.16 42.81 -15.86
C HIS A 320 27.18 43.91 -16.24
N HIS A 321 25.93 43.82 -15.78
CA HIS A 321 25.00 44.90 -15.37
C HIS A 321 23.78 44.19 -14.72
N GLY A 322 23.16 44.64 -13.61
CA GLY A 322 23.54 45.67 -12.65
C GLY A 322 22.39 46.62 -12.30
N ALA A 323 21.89 46.57 -11.04
CA ALA A 323 20.85 47.45 -10.44
C ALA A 323 19.42 47.27 -11.03
N ASP A 324 18.31 47.49 -10.33
CA ASP A 324 18.00 47.64 -8.89
C ASP A 324 16.48 47.37 -8.67
N ASP A 325 15.99 47.52 -7.42
CA ASP A 325 14.58 47.76 -7.03
C ASP A 325 13.52 46.64 -7.23
N ARG A 326 12.45 46.54 -6.43
CA ARG A 326 12.23 46.74 -4.97
C ARG A 326 10.85 46.18 -4.60
N ASP A 327 10.59 45.96 -3.31
CA ASP A 327 9.44 45.20 -2.79
C ASP A 327 8.09 45.95 -2.75
N GLU A 328 6.98 45.22 -2.94
CA GLU A 328 5.66 45.51 -2.33
C GLU A 328 4.98 44.18 -1.93
N GLU A 329 4.85 43.92 -0.62
CA GLU A 329 3.97 42.88 -0.07
C GLU A 329 2.50 43.34 -0.08
N ARG A 330 1.55 42.39 -0.21
CA ARG A 330 0.16 42.55 0.27
C ARG A 330 -0.37 41.22 0.81
N ASP A 331 -1.11 41.29 1.90
CA ASP A 331 -1.61 40.14 2.66
C ASP A 331 -2.63 39.27 1.91
N LEU A 332 -2.66 37.99 2.28
CA LEU A 332 -3.74 37.04 1.97
C LEU A 332 -4.57 36.81 3.23
N ASP A 333 -5.87 37.09 3.17
CA ASP A 333 -6.80 36.89 4.28
C ASP A 333 -7.65 35.61 4.10
N GLU A 334 -8.21 35.10 5.20
CA GLU A 334 -8.55 33.69 5.40
C GLU A 334 -9.66 33.08 4.51
N LEU A 335 -9.54 31.78 4.23
CA LEU A 335 -10.70 30.87 4.07
C LEU A 335 -10.50 29.61 4.94
N LYS A 336 -11.41 29.36 5.88
CA LYS A 336 -11.34 28.22 6.84
C LYS A 336 -12.21 27.05 6.42
N SER A 337 -11.74 25.82 6.65
CA SER A 337 -12.48 24.58 6.35
C SER A 337 -13.43 24.14 7.50
N PRO A 338 -14.50 23.39 7.21
CA PRO A 338 -15.53 23.06 8.20
C PRO A 338 -15.26 21.76 8.99
N ILE A 339 -14.62 21.87 10.16
CA ILE A 339 -14.39 20.73 11.08
C ILE A 339 -15.26 20.85 12.35
N ASP A 340 -16.51 20.34 12.28
CA ASP A 340 -17.41 20.31 13.46
C ASP A 340 -18.29 19.05 13.63
N HIS A 341 -18.50 18.21 12.60
CA HIS A 341 -19.53 17.16 12.68
C HIS A 341 -19.21 15.91 13.53
N LEU A 342 -17.97 15.72 14.00
CA LEU A 342 -17.55 14.54 14.78
C LEU A 342 -17.33 14.78 16.29
N LYS A 343 -17.55 16.00 16.80
CA LYS A 343 -17.27 16.35 18.22
C LYS A 343 -18.27 15.80 19.26
N ASN A 344 -19.37 15.17 18.82
CA ASN A 344 -20.56 14.92 19.64
C ASN A 344 -20.87 13.45 19.97
N LEU A 345 -19.93 12.51 19.79
CA LEU A 345 -20.06 11.16 20.36
C LEU A 345 -19.76 11.21 21.87
N PRO A 346 -20.67 10.77 22.76
CA PRO A 346 -20.48 10.87 24.20
C PRO A 346 -19.42 9.87 24.68
N GLN A 347 -18.27 10.37 25.13
CA GLN A 347 -17.21 9.56 25.73
C GLN A 347 -17.65 8.99 27.09
N SER A 348 -18.09 7.72 27.09
CA SER A 348 -18.16 6.92 28.30
C SER A 348 -16.75 6.50 28.71
N GLU A 349 -16.30 6.90 29.91
CA GLU A 349 -15.09 6.34 30.54
C GLU A 349 -15.35 4.89 31.04
N THR A 350 -15.74 4.01 30.13
CA THR A 350 -15.97 2.59 30.40
C THR A 350 -14.63 1.93 30.74
N LEU A 351 -14.50 1.29 31.90
CA LEU A 351 -13.25 0.62 32.26
C LEU A 351 -13.20 -0.75 31.58
N LEU A 352 -12.73 -0.76 30.33
CA LEU A 352 -12.39 -1.98 29.58
C LEU A 352 -11.24 -2.72 30.28
N SER A 353 -11.36 -4.04 30.51
CA SER A 353 -10.21 -4.93 30.67
C SER A 353 -10.10 -5.88 29.47
N ILE A 354 -8.86 -6.22 29.13
CA ILE A 354 -8.47 -7.03 27.97
C ILE A 354 -7.70 -8.20 28.56
N ASP A 355 -8.43 -9.27 28.86
CA ASP A 355 -7.99 -10.32 29.77
C ASP A 355 -7.57 -11.55 28.95
N TYR A 356 -6.26 -11.74 28.76
CA TYR A 356 -5.68 -12.86 27.98
C TYR A 356 -6.07 -14.23 28.56
N GLN A 357 -6.36 -15.20 27.68
CA GLN A 357 -6.78 -16.55 28.02
C GLN A 357 -5.63 -17.55 27.73
N PRO A 358 -4.75 -17.85 28.70
CA PRO A 358 -3.50 -18.58 28.45
C PRO A 358 -3.66 -20.06 28.10
N ASP A 359 -4.76 -20.68 28.55
CA ASP A 359 -5.04 -22.10 28.33
C ASP A 359 -5.82 -22.35 27.02
N TRP A 360 -6.32 -21.28 26.37
CA TRP A 360 -7.01 -21.37 25.09
C TRP A 360 -6.02 -21.50 23.92
N LYS A 361 -6.32 -22.42 23.01
CA LYS A 361 -5.54 -22.69 21.80
C LYS A 361 -6.39 -23.49 20.81
N ILE A 362 -6.04 -23.42 19.53
CA ILE A 362 -6.63 -24.28 18.51
C ILE A 362 -6.09 -25.71 18.70
N ASN A 363 -6.99 -26.69 18.88
CA ASN A 363 -6.63 -28.10 19.00
C ASN A 363 -6.52 -28.75 17.61
N PHE A 364 -5.52 -28.32 16.84
CA PHE A 364 -5.18 -28.86 15.53
C PHE A 364 -3.68 -29.17 15.44
N THR A 365 -3.30 -30.35 14.94
CA THR A 365 -1.90 -30.78 14.88
C THR A 365 -1.13 -30.18 13.72
N ASP A 366 -1.83 -29.89 12.62
CA ASP A 366 -1.23 -29.56 11.33
C ASP A 366 -1.33 -28.04 11.06
N LEU A 367 -1.32 -27.24 12.14
CA LEU A 367 -1.49 -25.80 12.09
C LEU A 367 -0.22 -25.13 11.53
N GLY A 368 -0.36 -24.59 10.32
CA GLY A 368 0.67 -23.81 9.63
C GLY A 368 0.76 -22.36 10.11
N GLU A 369 1.52 -21.54 9.40
CA GLU A 369 1.55 -20.10 9.66
C GLU A 369 0.12 -19.52 9.59
N VAL A 370 -0.39 -18.97 10.69
CA VAL A 370 -1.77 -18.46 10.75
C VAL A 370 -1.80 -17.04 10.18
N ALA A 371 -2.35 -16.92 8.98
CA ALA A 371 -2.34 -15.66 8.22
C ALA A 371 -3.63 -14.85 8.40
N GLY A 372 -4.74 -15.49 8.76
CA GLY A 372 -6.01 -14.80 9.00
C GLY A 372 -6.89 -15.44 10.08
N VAL A 373 -7.73 -14.64 10.72
CA VAL A 373 -8.73 -15.06 11.72
C VAL A 373 -9.93 -14.09 11.73
N ASP A 374 -11.15 -14.60 11.53
CA ASP A 374 -12.39 -13.84 11.75
C ASP A 374 -13.38 -14.66 12.62
N SER A 375 -14.43 -14.03 13.14
CA SER A 375 -15.50 -14.67 13.89
C SER A 375 -16.80 -14.80 13.09
N ASP A 376 -17.75 -15.57 13.62
CA ASP A 376 -19.06 -15.80 13.02
C ASP A 376 -20.20 -15.36 13.95
N TYR A 377 -21.40 -15.15 13.39
CA TYR A 377 -22.59 -14.77 14.14
C TYR A 377 -23.17 -15.90 15.01
N ASP A 378 -22.76 -17.16 14.77
CA ASP A 378 -23.04 -18.29 15.68
C ASP A 378 -22.09 -18.38 16.87
N GLY A 379 -21.08 -17.50 16.93
CA GLY A 379 -20.05 -17.46 17.96
C GLY A 379 -18.81 -18.31 17.67
N THR A 380 -18.74 -19.04 16.55
CA THR A 380 -17.52 -19.76 16.15
C THR A 380 -16.42 -18.80 15.65
N VAL A 381 -15.18 -19.30 15.68
CA VAL A 381 -14.00 -18.59 15.17
C VAL A 381 -13.51 -19.33 13.93
N TRP A 382 -13.23 -18.61 12.85
CA TRP A 382 -12.70 -19.14 11.60
C TRP A 382 -11.24 -18.74 11.46
N VAL A 383 -10.40 -19.69 11.07
CA VAL A 383 -8.94 -19.52 11.04
C VAL A 383 -8.41 -19.96 9.68
N PHE A 384 -7.53 -19.15 9.09
CA PHE A 384 -6.93 -19.39 7.79
C PHE A 384 -5.39 -19.46 7.91
N HIS A 385 -4.81 -20.59 7.52
CA HIS A 385 -3.37 -20.86 7.72
C HIS A 385 -2.71 -21.51 6.49
N ARG A 386 -1.41 -21.30 6.34
CA ARG A 386 -0.61 -21.64 5.14
C ARG A 386 -0.27 -23.14 4.97
N GLY A 387 -0.93 -24.02 5.71
CA GLY A 387 -0.67 -25.46 5.66
C GLY A 387 0.80 -25.82 5.95
N ASP A 388 1.45 -26.50 5.01
CA ASP A 388 2.88 -26.85 5.05
C ASP A 388 3.82 -25.79 4.43
N TYR A 389 3.29 -24.64 4.02
CA TYR A 389 4.04 -23.55 3.39
C TYR A 389 4.28 -22.37 4.35
N SER A 390 5.36 -21.64 4.06
CA SER A 390 5.80 -20.43 4.78
C SER A 390 6.13 -19.34 3.78
N TRP A 391 5.92 -18.07 4.13
CA TRP A 391 6.42 -16.95 3.33
C TRP A 391 7.94 -16.77 3.55
N ASP A 392 8.75 -17.58 2.87
CA ASP A 392 10.21 -17.48 2.85
C ASP A 392 10.75 -17.03 1.47
N ALA A 393 12.08 -16.88 1.34
CA ALA A 393 12.75 -16.49 0.11
C ALA A 393 12.70 -17.55 -1.03
N LYS A 394 11.96 -18.65 -0.86
CA LYS A 394 11.71 -19.68 -1.87
C LYS A 394 10.22 -19.81 -2.21
N ALA A 395 9.33 -19.08 -1.54
CA ALA A 395 7.90 -19.09 -1.84
C ALA A 395 7.63 -18.61 -3.28
N TYR A 396 8.43 -17.65 -3.77
CA TYR A 396 8.30 -17.02 -5.09
C TYR A 396 9.55 -17.26 -5.96
N ILE A 397 9.43 -17.12 -7.28
CA ILE A 397 10.51 -17.40 -8.24
C ILE A 397 11.42 -16.17 -8.37
N GLY A 398 12.59 -16.20 -7.74
CA GLY A 398 13.54 -15.08 -7.76
C GLY A 398 12.92 -13.82 -7.16
N PHE A 399 13.11 -12.68 -7.83
CA PHE A 399 12.42 -11.42 -7.48
C PHE A 399 11.10 -11.18 -8.24
N SER A 400 10.47 -12.23 -8.79
CA SER A 400 9.14 -12.14 -9.40
C SER A 400 8.01 -12.41 -8.41
N ASP A 401 6.79 -11.98 -8.75
CA ASP A 401 5.60 -12.24 -7.93
C ASP A 401 5.00 -13.64 -8.13
N VAL A 402 5.53 -14.46 -9.04
CA VAL A 402 5.00 -15.80 -9.38
C VAL A 402 5.40 -16.83 -8.32
N ILE A 403 4.43 -17.58 -7.80
CA ILE A 403 4.67 -18.62 -6.79
C ILE A 403 5.57 -19.76 -7.32
N ALA A 404 6.58 -20.12 -6.54
CA ALA A 404 7.52 -21.20 -6.88
C ALA A 404 6.89 -22.59 -6.72
N TYR A 405 6.02 -22.77 -5.71
CA TYR A 405 5.34 -24.04 -5.42
C TYR A 405 4.55 -24.54 -6.65
N LYS A 406 4.78 -25.80 -7.02
CA LYS A 406 4.18 -26.41 -8.23
C LYS A 406 2.84 -27.10 -7.97
N LYS A 407 2.47 -27.25 -6.71
CA LYS A 407 1.19 -27.79 -6.22
C LYS A 407 0.65 -26.87 -5.12
N PRO A 408 -0.66 -26.92 -4.85
CA PRO A 408 -1.22 -26.33 -3.64
C PRO A 408 -0.77 -27.15 -2.40
N THR A 409 -0.97 -26.58 -1.21
CA THR A 409 -0.84 -27.33 0.04
C THR A 409 -1.91 -28.41 0.15
N SER A 410 -1.54 -29.60 0.65
CA SER A 410 -2.47 -30.71 0.89
C SER A 410 -3.10 -30.67 2.30
N ILE A 411 -2.89 -29.59 3.06
CA ILE A 411 -3.45 -29.38 4.40
C ILE A 411 -4.69 -28.48 4.31
N ALA A 412 -5.66 -28.72 5.19
CA ALA A 412 -6.93 -28.01 5.24
C ALA A 412 -6.77 -26.58 5.79
N CYS A 413 -6.50 -25.60 4.93
CA CYS A 413 -6.17 -24.23 5.35
C CYS A 413 -7.26 -23.51 6.14
N VAL A 414 -8.55 -23.82 5.94
CA VAL A 414 -9.68 -23.13 6.58
C VAL A 414 -10.27 -24.01 7.68
N LEU A 415 -10.22 -23.53 8.93
CA LEU A 415 -10.72 -24.22 10.11
C LEU A 415 -11.91 -23.44 10.71
N GLN A 416 -13.01 -24.14 11.03
CA GLN A 416 -14.04 -23.64 11.94
C GLN A 416 -13.72 -24.16 13.35
N VAL A 417 -13.64 -23.26 14.32
CA VAL A 417 -13.18 -23.53 15.69
C VAL A 417 -14.26 -23.14 16.70
N ASP A 418 -14.52 -24.02 17.65
CA ASP A 418 -15.36 -23.73 18.81
C ASP A 418 -14.68 -22.71 19.72
N ARG A 419 -15.32 -21.56 19.96
CA ARG A 419 -14.74 -20.45 20.71
C ARG A 419 -14.41 -20.80 22.17
N GLU A 420 -15.22 -21.62 22.82
CA GLU A 420 -15.08 -21.88 24.26
C GLU A 420 -14.01 -22.94 24.56
N THR A 421 -13.79 -23.90 23.63
CA THR A 421 -12.90 -25.05 23.82
C THR A 421 -11.69 -25.11 22.88
N GLY A 422 -11.66 -24.28 21.84
CA GLY A 422 -10.59 -24.28 20.83
C GLY A 422 -10.59 -25.51 19.91
N ASN A 423 -11.63 -26.34 19.94
CA ASN A 423 -11.71 -27.54 19.12
C ASN A 423 -12.12 -27.22 17.67
N VAL A 424 -11.45 -27.85 16.70
CA VAL A 424 -11.85 -27.76 15.29
C VAL A 424 -13.17 -28.52 15.10
N LEU A 425 -14.22 -27.78 14.74
CA LEU A 425 -15.55 -28.30 14.42
C LEU A 425 -15.64 -28.81 12.99
N ARG A 426 -15.01 -28.07 12.06
CA ARG A 426 -14.90 -28.40 10.63
C ARG A 426 -13.58 -27.89 10.07
N LYS A 427 -13.12 -28.48 8.97
CA LYS A 427 -12.04 -27.96 8.15
C LYS A 427 -12.33 -28.18 6.66
N PHE A 428 -11.73 -27.36 5.80
CA PHE A 428 -11.69 -27.54 4.35
C PHE A 428 -10.49 -26.75 3.74
N GLY A 429 -10.30 -26.85 2.42
CA GLY A 429 -9.28 -26.08 1.68
C GLY A 429 -8.05 -26.90 1.29
N GLU A 430 -8.06 -28.20 1.57
CA GLU A 430 -7.08 -29.15 1.02
C GLU A 430 -6.96 -28.98 -0.51
N ASP A 431 -5.73 -29.11 -1.03
CA ASP A 431 -5.39 -29.06 -2.47
C ASP A 431 -5.92 -27.81 -3.21
N THR A 432 -6.16 -26.70 -2.49
CA THR A 432 -6.74 -25.47 -3.04
C THR A 432 -5.76 -24.29 -3.08
N PHE A 433 -5.02 -24.06 -2.00
CA PHE A 433 -4.28 -22.81 -1.76
C PHE A 433 -2.76 -22.93 -1.98
N TYR A 434 -2.10 -21.80 -2.26
CA TYR A 434 -0.67 -21.67 -2.56
C TYR A 434 0.07 -20.71 -1.63
N MET A 435 -0.59 -19.63 -1.17
CA MET A 435 -0.12 -18.78 -0.08
C MET A 435 -1.30 -18.03 0.56
N PRO A 436 -2.04 -18.69 1.48
CA PRO A 436 -3.08 -18.09 2.31
C PRO A 436 -2.68 -16.76 2.95
N HIS A 437 -3.59 -15.79 2.89
CA HIS A 437 -3.45 -14.49 3.55
C HIS A 437 -4.67 -14.17 4.42
N GLY A 438 -5.55 -13.24 4.01
CA GLY A 438 -6.71 -12.78 4.79
C GLY A 438 -7.95 -13.68 4.71
N ILE A 439 -8.84 -13.52 5.67
CA ILE A 439 -10.15 -14.19 5.76
C ILE A 439 -11.20 -13.22 6.33
N THR A 440 -12.34 -13.10 5.65
CA THR A 440 -13.51 -12.36 6.17
C THR A 440 -14.75 -13.23 6.12
N VAL A 441 -15.47 -13.28 7.25
CA VAL A 441 -16.61 -14.15 7.49
C VAL A 441 -17.87 -13.30 7.66
N THR A 442 -18.62 -13.25 6.57
CA THR A 442 -19.98 -12.71 6.52
C THR A 442 -20.98 -13.74 7.01
N LYS A 443 -22.22 -13.34 7.29
CA LYS A 443 -23.35 -14.20 7.66
C LYS A 443 -23.58 -15.40 6.71
N ASP A 444 -23.45 -15.19 5.39
CA ASP A 444 -23.82 -16.20 4.39
C ASP A 444 -22.61 -16.88 3.71
N ALA A 445 -21.42 -16.26 3.74
CA ALA A 445 -20.23 -16.71 3.02
C ALA A 445 -18.91 -16.43 3.76
N ILE A 446 -17.88 -17.18 3.40
CA ILE A 446 -16.48 -17.00 3.82
C ILE A 446 -15.71 -16.49 2.59
N TRP A 447 -14.98 -15.39 2.73
CA TRP A 447 -14.09 -14.86 1.70
C TRP A 447 -12.65 -15.02 2.16
N VAL A 448 -11.75 -15.37 1.24
CA VAL A 448 -10.31 -15.52 1.50
C VAL A 448 -9.48 -15.02 0.32
N THR A 449 -8.28 -14.54 0.61
CA THR A 449 -7.26 -14.15 -0.38
C THR A 449 -6.11 -15.16 -0.42
N ASP A 450 -5.66 -15.51 -1.62
CA ASP A 450 -4.44 -16.29 -1.80
C ASP A 450 -3.43 -15.50 -2.61
N THR A 451 -2.36 -15.10 -1.93
CA THR A 451 -1.30 -14.26 -2.52
C THR A 451 -0.46 -15.00 -3.56
N GLY A 452 -0.43 -16.34 -3.54
CA GLY A 452 0.35 -17.18 -4.44
C GLY A 452 -0.36 -17.51 -5.75
N THR A 453 -1.69 -17.47 -5.76
CA THR A 453 -2.50 -17.50 -6.98
C THR A 453 -2.97 -16.13 -7.44
N HIS A 454 -2.83 -15.10 -6.59
CA HIS A 454 -3.35 -13.75 -6.79
C HIS A 454 -4.88 -13.69 -6.92
N MET A 455 -5.57 -14.60 -6.25
CA MET A 455 -7.02 -14.78 -6.34
C MET A 455 -7.74 -14.42 -5.03
N ILE A 456 -8.99 -14.02 -5.18
CA ILE A 456 -10.01 -14.01 -4.13
C ILE A 456 -10.90 -15.22 -4.34
N TYR A 457 -11.20 -15.95 -3.28
CA TYR A 457 -12.18 -17.05 -3.28
C TYR A 457 -13.32 -16.74 -2.32
N LYS A 458 -14.55 -17.05 -2.73
CA LYS A 458 -15.74 -17.01 -1.88
C LYS A 458 -16.31 -18.41 -1.73
N PHE A 459 -16.42 -18.89 -0.50
CA PHE A 459 -16.97 -20.19 -0.14
C PHE A 459 -18.31 -20.05 0.59
N SER A 460 -19.13 -21.09 0.51
CA SER A 460 -20.26 -21.25 1.42
C SER A 460 -19.75 -21.54 2.84
N LYS A 461 -20.60 -21.34 3.85
CA LYS A 461 -20.36 -21.84 5.23
C LYS A 461 -20.13 -23.36 5.32
N LYS A 462 -20.33 -24.11 4.23
CA LYS A 462 -20.07 -25.55 4.15
C LYS A 462 -18.76 -25.90 3.43
N GLY A 463 -18.01 -24.92 2.92
CA GLY A 463 -16.78 -25.13 2.17
C GLY A 463 -16.98 -25.33 0.65
N ASP A 464 -18.19 -25.11 0.13
CA ASP A 464 -18.44 -25.18 -1.32
C ASP A 464 -17.90 -23.91 -1.99
N LEU A 465 -17.06 -24.00 -3.03
CA LEU A 465 -16.57 -22.82 -3.77
C LEU A 465 -17.71 -22.18 -4.58
N LEU A 466 -18.04 -20.92 -4.27
CA LEU A 466 -19.14 -20.16 -4.88
C LEU A 466 -18.65 -19.21 -5.98
N LYS A 467 -17.47 -18.61 -5.81
CA LYS A 467 -16.90 -17.63 -6.75
C LYS A 467 -15.38 -17.59 -6.61
N THR A 468 -14.70 -17.33 -7.71
CA THR A 468 -13.30 -16.88 -7.73
C THR A 468 -13.18 -15.58 -8.53
N ILE A 469 -12.23 -14.73 -8.17
CA ILE A 469 -11.93 -13.42 -8.79
C ILE A 469 -10.41 -13.27 -8.86
N GLY A 470 -9.86 -12.69 -9.92
CA GLY A 470 -8.42 -12.69 -10.23
C GLY A 470 -8.10 -13.48 -11.50
N GLU A 471 -6.83 -13.56 -11.87
CA GLU A 471 -6.30 -14.46 -12.91
C GLU A 471 -5.31 -15.47 -12.32
N LEU A 472 -5.53 -16.77 -12.56
CA LEU A 472 -4.92 -17.85 -11.77
C LEU A 472 -3.40 -17.91 -11.91
N LYS A 473 -2.68 -17.50 -10.86
CA LYS A 473 -1.20 -17.34 -10.79
C LYS A 473 -0.65 -16.31 -11.78
N ILE A 474 -1.49 -15.36 -12.17
CA ILE A 474 -1.13 -14.20 -12.98
C ILE A 474 -1.23 -12.97 -12.07
N PRO A 475 -0.11 -12.44 -11.56
CA PRO A 475 -0.12 -11.13 -10.93
C PRO A 475 -0.44 -10.09 -12.00
N GLY A 476 -1.07 -8.99 -11.67
CA GLY A 476 -1.37 -7.93 -12.64
C GLY A 476 -2.01 -6.71 -12.03
N TYR A 477 -2.25 -5.69 -12.86
CA TYR A 477 -2.88 -4.43 -12.47
C TYR A 477 -4.05 -4.14 -13.41
N GLY A 478 -5.28 -4.27 -12.90
CA GLY A 478 -6.50 -4.00 -13.63
C GLY A 478 -7.75 -4.25 -12.80
N ASP A 479 -8.92 -4.11 -13.43
CA ASP A 479 -10.25 -4.14 -12.81
C ASP A 479 -10.58 -5.48 -12.13
N TYR A 480 -10.00 -6.58 -12.63
CA TYR A 480 -10.14 -7.95 -12.10
C TYR A 480 -8.79 -8.69 -11.97
N GLN A 481 -7.68 -7.98 -12.13
CA GLN A 481 -6.32 -8.50 -11.95
C GLN A 481 -5.75 -7.94 -10.66
N PHE A 482 -5.18 -8.80 -9.82
CA PHE A 482 -4.58 -8.42 -8.53
C PHE A 482 -3.10 -8.80 -8.52
N CYS A 483 -2.31 -8.19 -7.65
CA CYS A 483 -0.94 -8.62 -7.41
C CYS A 483 -0.76 -8.82 -5.90
N LYS A 484 -0.84 -10.11 -5.50
CA LYS A 484 -0.79 -10.55 -4.11
C LYS A 484 -1.82 -9.79 -3.24
N PRO A 485 -3.13 -9.96 -3.50
CA PRO A 485 -4.18 -9.35 -2.68
C PRO A 485 -4.13 -9.91 -1.26
N THR A 486 -4.34 -9.04 -0.27
CA THR A 486 -4.05 -9.29 1.14
C THR A 486 -5.30 -9.62 1.92
N ASP A 487 -6.40 -8.89 1.75
CA ASP A 487 -7.69 -9.16 2.42
C ASP A 487 -8.91 -8.56 1.66
N VAL A 488 -10.14 -8.88 2.09
CA VAL A 488 -11.40 -8.39 1.51
C VAL A 488 -12.45 -8.04 2.58
N ALA A 489 -12.73 -6.74 2.73
CA ALA A 489 -13.86 -6.27 3.52
C ALA A 489 -15.17 -6.39 2.74
N VAL A 490 -16.27 -6.70 3.44
CA VAL A 490 -17.61 -6.83 2.82
C VAL A 490 -18.64 -6.04 3.61
N ASP A 491 -19.44 -5.24 2.93
CA ASP A 491 -20.64 -4.64 3.51
C ASP A 491 -21.77 -5.66 3.51
N GLU A 492 -22.17 -6.16 4.67
CA GLU A 492 -23.25 -7.16 4.78
C GLU A 492 -24.67 -6.60 4.57
N SER A 493 -24.82 -5.27 4.43
CA SER A 493 -26.11 -4.61 4.16
C SER A 493 -26.37 -4.37 2.67
N THR A 494 -25.32 -4.13 1.87
CA THR A 494 -25.41 -3.96 0.41
C THR A 494 -24.88 -5.17 -0.38
N GLY A 495 -24.01 -5.97 0.25
CA GLY A 495 -23.26 -7.06 -0.35
C GLY A 495 -22.02 -6.62 -1.14
N GLU A 496 -21.72 -5.32 -1.20
CA GLU A 496 -20.53 -4.78 -1.86
C GLU A 496 -19.25 -5.17 -1.11
N PHE A 497 -18.12 -5.23 -1.82
CA PHE A 497 -16.85 -5.64 -1.24
C PHE A 497 -15.66 -4.82 -1.73
N TYR A 498 -14.63 -4.76 -0.88
CA TYR A 498 -13.48 -3.88 -0.98
C TYR A 498 -12.22 -4.73 -0.78
N VAL A 499 -11.39 -4.79 -1.80
CA VAL A 499 -10.19 -5.65 -1.84
C VAL A 499 -8.97 -4.82 -1.50
N ALA A 500 -8.17 -5.28 -0.54
CA ALA A 500 -6.83 -4.80 -0.32
C ALA A 500 -5.87 -5.47 -1.32
N ASP A 501 -5.48 -4.76 -2.38
CA ASP A 501 -4.58 -5.25 -3.43
C ASP A 501 -3.14 -4.79 -3.11
N GLY A 502 -2.63 -5.32 -1.99
CA GLY A 502 -1.65 -4.62 -1.17
C GLY A 502 -0.19 -4.68 -1.61
N TYR A 503 0.33 -5.88 -1.91
CA TYR A 503 1.79 -6.10 -1.91
C TYR A 503 2.55 -5.50 -3.10
N CYS A 504 1.91 -5.37 -4.27
CA CYS A 504 2.53 -4.78 -5.46
C CYS A 504 1.75 -3.58 -6.03
N ASN A 505 0.43 -3.54 -5.83
CA ASN A 505 -0.44 -2.55 -6.45
C ASN A 505 -0.84 -1.39 -5.51
N SER A 506 -0.68 -1.56 -4.20
CA SER A 506 -0.87 -0.54 -3.16
C SER A 506 -2.19 0.24 -3.27
N ARG A 507 -3.29 -0.48 -3.57
CA ARG A 507 -4.62 0.11 -3.84
C ARG A 507 -5.76 -0.64 -3.16
N ILE A 508 -6.90 0.02 -3.07
CA ILE A 508 -8.21 -0.56 -2.74
C ILE A 508 -8.98 -0.75 -4.05
N VAL A 509 -9.62 -1.91 -4.22
CA VAL A 509 -10.48 -2.20 -5.40
C VAL A 509 -11.91 -2.48 -4.92
N HIS A 510 -12.87 -1.69 -5.38
CA HIS A 510 -14.27 -1.69 -4.91
C HIS A 510 -15.20 -2.32 -5.95
N PHE A 511 -16.07 -3.22 -5.51
CA PHE A 511 -16.96 -4.01 -6.36
C PHE A 511 -18.41 -4.04 -5.84
N THR A 512 -19.36 -4.14 -6.78
CA THR A 512 -20.76 -4.41 -6.49
C THR A 512 -20.97 -5.81 -5.89
N SER A 513 -22.12 -6.03 -5.25
CA SER A 513 -22.57 -7.36 -4.81
C SER A 513 -22.76 -8.39 -5.94
N ASP A 514 -22.88 -7.94 -7.20
CA ASP A 514 -22.88 -8.79 -8.40
C ASP A 514 -21.52 -8.88 -9.12
N TYR A 515 -20.43 -8.54 -8.41
CA TYR A 515 -19.04 -8.67 -8.83
C TYR A 515 -18.64 -7.82 -10.04
N LYS A 516 -19.20 -6.61 -10.16
CA LYS A 516 -18.74 -5.60 -11.12
C LYS A 516 -17.80 -4.62 -10.44
N PHE A 517 -16.68 -4.32 -11.08
CA PHE A 517 -15.79 -3.23 -10.67
C PHE A 517 -16.55 -1.88 -10.64
N ILE A 518 -16.39 -1.13 -9.55
CA ILE A 518 -16.96 0.22 -9.36
C ILE A 518 -15.86 1.27 -9.48
N ALA A 519 -14.74 1.05 -8.79
CA ALA A 519 -13.59 1.94 -8.75
C ALA A 519 -12.36 1.26 -8.16
N GLU A 520 -11.19 1.83 -8.43
CA GLU A 520 -10.00 1.70 -7.59
C GLU A 520 -9.70 3.06 -6.93
N TYR A 521 -9.12 3.04 -5.74
CA TYR A 521 -8.58 4.23 -5.09
C TYR A 521 -7.46 3.86 -4.12
N GLY A 522 -6.50 4.76 -3.96
CA GLY A 522 -5.19 4.43 -3.38
C GLY A 522 -4.08 4.48 -4.42
N GLN A 523 -2.91 4.97 -4.04
CA GLN A 523 -1.72 5.05 -4.89
C GLN A 523 -0.48 4.60 -4.10
N GLY A 524 0.49 3.94 -4.74
CA GLY A 524 1.70 3.49 -4.04
C GLY A 524 2.55 4.65 -3.50
N SER A 525 2.64 4.83 -2.17
CA SER A 525 3.48 5.84 -1.52
C SER A 525 4.95 5.67 -1.89
N GLN A 526 5.39 4.42 -2.06
CA GLN A 526 6.69 4.09 -2.65
C GLN A 526 6.77 4.57 -4.11
N ARG A 527 5.87 4.10 -4.97
CA ARG A 527 5.84 4.36 -6.43
C ARG A 527 5.75 5.86 -6.79
N PHE A 528 5.04 6.65 -5.98
CA PHE A 528 4.79 8.08 -6.19
C PHE A 528 5.51 8.99 -5.18
N ARG A 529 6.28 8.42 -4.24
CA ARG A 529 7.08 9.10 -3.18
C ARG A 529 6.31 9.94 -2.17
N SER A 530 4.98 9.95 -2.25
CA SER A 530 4.11 10.73 -1.38
C SER A 530 3.61 9.89 -0.21
N ASN A 531 3.78 10.40 1.02
CA ASN A 531 3.10 9.87 2.22
C ASN A 531 1.80 10.65 2.53
N ALA A 532 1.20 11.30 1.53
CA ALA A 532 -0.05 12.04 1.69
C ALA A 532 -1.26 11.11 1.92
N GLU A 533 -2.41 11.74 2.15
CA GLU A 533 -3.72 11.08 2.23
C GLU A 533 -4.02 10.34 0.92
N GLY A 534 -4.45 9.07 1.00
CA GLY A 534 -4.71 8.26 -0.20
C GLY A 534 -3.48 7.58 -0.80
N TYR A 535 -2.28 7.74 -0.23
CA TYR A 535 -1.10 6.99 -0.64
C TYR A 535 -0.78 5.86 0.34
N PHE A 536 -0.38 4.69 -0.16
CA PHE A 536 -0.18 3.46 0.63
C PHE A 536 1.16 2.79 0.30
N ASP A 537 1.87 2.25 1.29
CA ASP A 537 3.03 1.39 1.00
C ASP A 537 2.50 -0.01 0.64
N ILE A 538 1.92 -0.69 1.63
CA ILE A 538 1.17 -1.94 1.46
C ILE A 538 -0.17 -1.81 2.18
N VAL A 539 -1.25 -1.92 1.42
CA VAL A 539 -2.63 -2.10 1.91
C VAL A 539 -2.74 -3.52 2.45
N HIS A 540 -2.50 -3.74 3.74
CA HIS A 540 -2.31 -5.11 4.26
C HIS A 540 -3.59 -5.76 4.82
N ASP A 541 -4.51 -4.95 5.29
CA ASP A 541 -5.76 -5.33 5.94
C ASP A 541 -6.79 -4.22 5.72
N ILE A 542 -8.07 -4.59 5.71
CA ILE A 542 -9.16 -3.71 5.36
C ILE A 542 -10.43 -4.13 6.11
N SER A 543 -11.06 -3.21 6.84
CA SER A 543 -12.23 -3.55 7.68
C SER A 543 -13.33 -2.47 7.66
N ILE A 544 -14.58 -2.90 7.84
CA ILE A 544 -15.74 -1.99 7.83
C ILE A 544 -15.87 -1.29 9.18
N GLY A 545 -15.95 0.04 9.15
CA GLY A 545 -16.08 0.91 10.32
C GLY A 545 -17.54 1.26 10.68
N PRO A 546 -17.76 2.28 11.52
CA PRO A 546 -19.09 2.78 11.82
C PRO A 546 -19.64 3.62 10.67
N GLY A 547 -20.85 3.33 10.21
CA GLY A 547 -21.49 4.06 9.11
C GLY A 547 -20.78 3.79 7.78
N SER A 548 -20.34 4.83 7.09
CA SER A 548 -19.65 4.74 5.80
C SER A 548 -18.13 4.55 5.92
N ASP A 549 -17.52 4.62 7.12
CA ASP A 549 -16.07 4.44 7.32
C ASP A 549 -15.57 3.07 6.80
N LEU A 550 -14.42 3.07 6.12
CA LEU A 550 -13.60 1.93 5.71
C LEU A 550 -12.19 2.11 6.28
N PHE A 551 -11.77 1.22 7.17
CA PHE A 551 -10.46 1.26 7.83
C PHE A 551 -9.46 0.45 7.00
N VAL A 552 -8.26 0.98 6.83
CA VAL A 552 -7.28 0.47 5.86
C VAL A 552 -5.88 0.50 6.49
N SER A 553 -5.32 -0.68 6.78
CA SER A 553 -3.99 -0.81 7.40
C SER A 553 -2.90 -0.60 6.36
N ASP A 554 -2.24 0.56 6.44
CA ASP A 554 -1.19 1.03 5.55
C ASP A 554 0.18 0.72 6.17
N ARG A 555 0.64 -0.50 5.89
CA ARG A 555 1.51 -1.24 6.83
C ARG A 555 2.82 -0.55 7.13
N GLN A 556 3.71 -0.41 6.15
CA GLN A 556 5.03 0.20 6.35
C GLN A 556 5.02 1.74 6.47
N ASN A 557 3.88 2.41 6.24
CA ASN A 557 3.70 3.81 6.65
C ASN A 557 3.29 3.93 8.14
N GLY A 558 3.11 2.80 8.85
CA GLY A 558 2.80 2.75 10.28
C GLY A 558 1.45 3.36 10.67
N ARG A 559 0.47 3.34 9.76
CA ARG A 559 -0.81 4.06 9.94
C ARG A 559 -2.02 3.25 9.50
N VAL A 560 -3.19 3.59 10.04
CA VAL A 560 -4.49 3.14 9.51
C VAL A 560 -5.18 4.36 8.91
N GLN A 561 -5.41 4.34 7.60
CA GLN A 561 -6.19 5.39 6.93
C GLN A 561 -7.67 5.02 6.92
N VAL A 562 -8.56 6.02 6.93
CA VAL A 562 -10.00 5.81 6.85
C VAL A 562 -10.59 6.56 5.66
N PHE A 563 -11.40 5.85 4.89
CA PHE A 563 -12.11 6.37 3.73
C PHE A 563 -13.62 6.30 3.96
N ASP A 564 -14.34 7.31 3.48
CA ASP A 564 -15.79 7.29 3.38
C ASP A 564 -16.18 6.50 2.13
N ARG A 565 -16.92 5.39 2.28
CA ARG A 565 -17.22 4.47 1.17
C ARG A 565 -18.12 5.08 0.09
N ASP A 566 -19.05 5.94 0.47
CA ASP A 566 -20.01 6.55 -0.45
C ASP A 566 -19.34 7.56 -1.40
N SER A 567 -18.42 8.38 -0.88
CA SER A 567 -17.67 9.37 -1.68
C SER A 567 -16.30 8.88 -2.17
N ARG A 568 -15.78 7.78 -1.59
CA ARG A 568 -14.43 7.20 -1.76
C ARG A 568 -13.29 8.16 -1.38
N LYS A 569 -13.56 9.13 -0.50
CA LYS A 569 -12.58 10.13 -0.04
C LYS A 569 -11.97 9.75 1.30
N PHE A 570 -10.72 10.17 1.51
CA PHE A 570 -10.08 10.14 2.81
C PHE A 570 -10.87 10.97 3.84
N VAL A 571 -10.92 10.49 5.09
CA VAL A 571 -11.65 11.11 6.21
C VAL A 571 -10.71 11.49 7.36
N LYS A 572 -9.80 10.58 7.71
CA LYS A 572 -8.89 10.65 8.86
C LYS A 572 -7.84 9.54 8.79
N MET A 573 -6.76 9.67 9.56
CA MET A 573 -5.82 8.57 9.79
C MET A 573 -5.47 8.41 11.27
N PHE A 574 -5.08 7.20 11.64
CA PHE A 574 -4.57 6.83 12.94
C PHE A 574 -3.08 6.48 12.83
N GLN A 575 -2.23 7.23 13.50
CA GLN A 575 -0.79 7.00 13.56
C GLN A 575 -0.29 7.37 14.97
N ASN A 576 0.64 6.59 15.53
CA ASN A 576 1.17 6.88 16.87
C ASN A 576 2.54 6.23 17.09
N ASP A 577 3.54 7.02 17.52
CA ASP A 577 4.91 6.57 17.79
C ASP A 577 5.02 5.43 18.82
N ARG A 578 3.98 5.19 19.62
CA ARG A 578 3.91 4.07 20.59
C ARG A 578 3.50 2.75 19.95
N ILE A 579 2.79 2.79 18.83
CA ILE A 579 2.53 1.63 17.96
C ILE A 579 3.77 1.38 17.10
N GLY A 580 4.34 2.44 16.52
CA GLY A 580 5.50 2.37 15.66
C GLY A 580 5.14 2.42 14.18
N ASP A 581 6.03 1.87 13.38
CA ASP A 581 6.21 2.09 11.94
C ASP A 581 5.65 0.98 11.04
N ALA A 582 5.01 -0.04 11.63
CA ALA A 582 4.51 -1.21 10.92
C ALA A 582 3.18 -1.72 11.51
N ILE A 583 2.02 -1.25 11.00
CA ILE A 583 0.68 -1.69 11.45
C ILE A 583 0.14 -2.78 10.53
N TYR A 584 -0.03 -3.99 11.05
CA TYR A 584 -0.36 -5.16 10.24
C TYR A 584 -1.86 -5.34 9.99
N ALA A 585 -2.70 -5.20 11.01
CA ALA A 585 -4.15 -5.32 10.87
C ALA A 585 -4.89 -4.50 11.93
N SER A 586 -6.15 -4.15 11.64
CA SER A 586 -7.00 -3.32 12.51
C SER A 586 -8.50 -3.62 12.35
N VAL A 587 -9.21 -3.70 13.48
CA VAL A 587 -10.64 -4.03 13.55
C VAL A 587 -11.39 -3.05 14.45
N TRP A 588 -12.52 -2.52 13.96
CA TRP A 588 -13.36 -1.59 14.70
C TRP A 588 -14.32 -2.31 15.66
N SER A 589 -14.40 -1.86 16.92
CA SER A 589 -15.44 -2.30 17.85
C SER A 589 -16.61 -1.31 17.90
N PRO A 590 -17.77 -1.61 17.31
CA PRO A 590 -18.96 -0.75 17.43
C PRO A 590 -19.54 -0.75 18.85
N GLN A 591 -19.30 -1.79 19.66
CA GLN A 591 -19.75 -1.86 21.06
C GLN A 591 -18.92 -0.96 22.00
N LEU A 592 -17.63 -0.74 21.68
CA LEU A 592 -16.70 0.01 22.52
C LEU A 592 -16.38 1.41 21.97
N ALA A 593 -16.65 1.66 20.69
CA ALA A 593 -16.21 2.84 19.94
C ALA A 593 -14.68 3.05 19.95
N SER A 594 -13.95 1.93 19.94
CA SER A 594 -12.48 1.86 19.86
C SER A 594 -12.04 1.01 18.66
N LEU A 595 -10.96 1.43 17.99
CA LEU A 595 -10.21 0.67 17.00
C LEU A 595 -9.20 -0.23 17.73
N PHE A 596 -9.17 -1.51 17.43
CA PHE A 596 -8.13 -2.45 17.88
C PHE A 596 -7.16 -2.69 16.72
N LEU A 597 -5.86 -2.80 16.99
CA LEU A 597 -4.83 -3.01 15.96
C LEU A 597 -3.58 -3.70 16.49
N ILE A 598 -2.74 -4.21 15.60
CA ILE A 598 -1.44 -4.87 15.91
C ILE A 598 -0.28 -4.29 15.10
N ASN A 599 0.92 -4.34 15.69
CA ASN A 599 2.20 -4.08 15.00
C ASN A 599 3.07 -5.35 14.91
N ASN A 600 3.98 -5.40 13.93
CA ASN A 600 4.94 -6.50 13.72
C ASN A 600 6.20 -5.97 12.98
N TRP A 601 7.25 -6.78 12.88
CA TRP A 601 8.51 -6.47 12.20
C TRP A 601 8.34 -6.29 10.67
N PRO A 602 9.03 -5.35 10.00
CA PRO A 602 10.14 -4.52 10.50
C PRO A 602 9.68 -3.26 11.23
N THR A 603 9.94 -3.20 12.54
CA THR A 603 9.99 -1.95 13.27
C THR A 603 11.43 -1.42 13.23
N TYR A 604 11.73 -0.55 12.26
CA TYR A 604 13.00 0.21 12.22
C TYR A 604 13.17 1.02 13.51
N THR A 605 12.06 1.44 14.12
CA THR A 605 12.01 2.07 15.44
C THR A 605 12.26 1.14 16.64
N GLY A 606 12.47 -0.17 16.42
CA GLY A 606 12.84 -1.14 17.45
C GLY A 606 11.77 -1.43 18.51
N LYS A 607 10.48 -1.21 18.18
CA LYS A 607 9.35 -1.34 19.11
C LYS A 607 8.99 -2.81 19.34
N GLU A 608 8.62 -3.12 20.57
CA GLU A 608 8.01 -4.40 20.96
C GLU A 608 6.67 -4.61 20.22
N GLN A 609 6.39 -5.85 19.82
CA GLN A 609 5.14 -6.22 19.16
C GLN A 609 4.00 -6.40 20.19
N LYS A 610 2.87 -5.75 19.96
CA LYS A 610 1.73 -5.66 20.88
C LYS A 610 0.41 -5.50 20.10
N GLY A 611 -0.68 -5.86 20.76
CA GLY A 611 -1.98 -5.32 20.42
C GLY A 611 -2.18 -3.94 21.07
N PHE A 612 -2.94 -3.08 20.40
CA PHE A 612 -3.30 -1.75 20.86
C PHE A 612 -4.81 -1.54 20.74
N SER A 613 -5.36 -0.60 21.52
CA SER A 613 -6.68 -0.03 21.29
C SER A 613 -6.60 1.50 21.29
N LEU A 614 -7.26 2.13 20.32
CA LEU A 614 -7.39 3.59 20.17
C LEU A 614 -8.86 3.96 20.29
N TYR A 615 -9.19 5.03 21.00
CA TYR A 615 -10.53 5.62 20.93
C TYR A 615 -10.83 6.14 19.52
N ALA A 616 -12.10 6.37 19.19
CA ALA A 616 -12.57 6.98 17.93
C ALA A 616 -11.80 8.24 17.45
N ASN A 617 -11.16 8.98 18.36
CA ASN A 617 -10.37 10.19 18.09
C ASN A 617 -8.86 9.93 17.91
N GLY A 618 -8.42 8.67 17.89
CA GLY A 618 -7.02 8.26 17.75
C GLY A 618 -6.16 8.36 19.01
N THR A 619 -6.74 8.74 20.15
CA THR A 619 -6.03 8.71 21.43
C THR A 619 -5.80 7.26 21.85
N LEU A 620 -4.55 6.89 22.16
CA LEU A 620 -4.19 5.58 22.67
C LEU A 620 -4.89 5.29 24.00
N GLU A 621 -5.79 4.31 23.98
CA GLU A 621 -6.51 3.82 25.15
C GLU A 621 -5.63 2.82 25.92
N LYS A 622 -5.19 1.73 25.25
CA LYS A 622 -4.36 0.67 25.86
C LYS A 622 -3.39 0.03 24.87
N SER A 623 -2.37 -0.60 25.42
CA SER A 623 -1.64 -1.70 24.78
C SER A 623 -1.74 -2.97 25.62
N TYR A 624 -1.69 -4.11 24.97
CA TYR A 624 -1.85 -5.44 25.56
C TYR A 624 -0.99 -6.46 24.81
N VAL A 625 -0.65 -7.54 25.51
CA VAL A 625 0.17 -8.64 25.01
C VAL A 625 -0.40 -9.96 25.55
N PRO A 626 -0.12 -11.10 24.89
CA PRO A 626 -0.26 -12.40 25.53
C PRO A 626 0.64 -12.50 26.78
N LYS A 627 0.60 -13.65 27.47
CA LYS A 627 1.53 -13.97 28.56
C LYS A 627 3.00 -13.86 28.13
N ASP A 628 3.28 -14.23 26.89
CA ASP A 628 4.57 -14.17 26.23
C ASP A 628 4.46 -13.09 25.12
N PRO A 629 5.54 -12.36 24.75
CA PRO A 629 5.48 -11.32 23.72
C PRO A 629 5.02 -11.86 22.36
N LEU A 630 4.42 -11.02 21.53
CA LEU A 630 4.16 -11.35 20.13
C LEU A 630 5.49 -11.40 19.35
N GLU A 631 5.63 -12.39 18.47
CA GLU A 631 6.80 -12.61 17.61
C GLU A 631 6.52 -12.28 16.14
N THR A 632 5.32 -12.61 15.63
CA THR A 632 4.90 -12.24 14.27
C THR A 632 3.38 -12.11 14.14
N ALA A 633 2.79 -11.15 14.86
CA ALA A 633 1.36 -10.83 14.76
C ALA A 633 0.97 -10.42 13.33
N HIS A 634 -0.09 -11.02 12.79
CA HIS A 634 -0.43 -10.88 11.36
C HIS A 634 -1.84 -10.34 11.12
N ASP A 635 -2.82 -10.82 11.91
CA ASP A 635 -4.24 -10.47 11.76
C ASP A 635 -4.94 -10.36 13.13
N ILE A 636 -6.05 -9.61 13.20
CA ILE A 636 -6.82 -9.29 14.41
C ILE A 636 -8.32 -9.18 14.13
N THR A 637 -9.15 -9.90 14.90
CA THR A 637 -10.61 -9.81 14.83
C THR A 637 -11.26 -9.71 16.21
N LEU A 638 -12.51 -9.26 16.23
CA LEU A 638 -13.42 -9.31 17.36
C LEU A 638 -14.46 -10.42 17.14
N SER A 639 -14.95 -11.04 18.20
CA SER A 639 -16.23 -11.79 18.10
C SER A 639 -17.35 -10.84 17.69
N LYS A 640 -18.29 -11.26 16.83
CA LYS A 640 -19.40 -10.39 16.38
C LYS A 640 -20.28 -9.86 17.54
N ASP A 641 -20.23 -10.48 18.72
CA ASP A 641 -20.87 -10.02 19.97
C ASP A 641 -20.06 -8.95 20.76
N GLY A 642 -18.81 -8.68 20.38
CA GLY A 642 -17.89 -7.72 21.01
C GLY A 642 -17.22 -8.19 22.31
N THR A 643 -17.39 -9.46 22.71
CA THR A 643 -16.91 -9.97 24.02
C THR A 643 -15.50 -10.57 24.00
N CYS A 644 -14.99 -10.93 22.83
CA CYS A 644 -13.69 -11.56 22.64
C CYS A 644 -12.87 -10.86 21.55
N LEU A 645 -11.55 -10.85 21.71
CA LEU A 645 -10.58 -10.39 20.71
C LEU A 645 -9.63 -11.55 20.39
N PHE A 646 -9.29 -11.72 19.11
CA PHE A 646 -8.38 -12.75 18.63
C PHE A 646 -7.24 -12.10 17.86
N ILE A 647 -6.01 -12.59 18.06
CA ILE A 647 -4.82 -12.20 17.27
C ILE A 647 -4.19 -13.47 16.70
N ALA A 648 -3.96 -13.48 15.39
CA ALA A 648 -3.19 -14.52 14.70
C ALA A 648 -1.70 -14.17 14.63
N GLU A 649 -0.86 -15.20 14.76
CA GLU A 649 0.59 -15.12 14.51
C GLU A 649 1.02 -16.16 13.48
N LEU A 650 1.85 -15.73 12.51
CA LEU A 650 2.51 -16.63 11.58
C LEU A 650 3.38 -17.65 12.35
N ARG A 651 4.22 -17.15 13.26
CA ARG A 651 5.13 -17.91 14.11
C ARG A 651 4.99 -17.40 15.55
N PRO A 652 4.75 -18.28 16.53
CA PRO A 652 4.81 -19.74 16.48
C PRO A 652 3.48 -20.44 16.13
N HIS A 653 2.86 -20.12 14.98
CA HIS A 653 1.69 -20.82 14.41
C HIS A 653 0.49 -20.84 15.39
N LYS A 654 -0.01 -19.66 15.79
CA LYS A 654 -0.95 -19.55 16.92
C LYS A 654 -2.03 -18.50 16.71
N VAL A 655 -3.21 -18.74 17.30
CA VAL A 655 -4.18 -17.68 17.64
C VAL A 655 -4.23 -17.51 19.15
N HIS A 656 -4.24 -16.25 19.60
CA HIS A 656 -4.42 -15.86 21.01
C HIS A 656 -5.84 -15.33 21.22
N MET A 657 -6.47 -15.66 22.35
CA MET A 657 -7.79 -15.12 22.73
C MET A 657 -7.68 -14.21 23.96
N PHE A 658 -8.42 -13.10 23.94
CA PHE A 658 -8.60 -12.18 25.06
C PHE A 658 -10.09 -11.95 25.30
N HIS A 659 -10.53 -11.94 26.56
CA HIS A 659 -11.89 -11.50 26.91
C HIS A 659 -11.92 -9.97 27.10
N LEU A 660 -12.94 -9.33 26.54
CA LEU A 660 -13.18 -7.89 26.64
C LEU A 660 -14.28 -7.64 27.67
N ASN A 661 -13.91 -7.17 28.85
CA ASN A 661 -14.84 -6.92 29.95
C ASN A 661 -15.02 -5.41 30.16
N THR A 662 -16.19 -4.87 29.83
CA THR A 662 -16.55 -3.49 30.17
C THR A 662 -17.12 -3.40 31.59
N LYS A 663 -16.46 -2.63 32.45
CA LYS A 663 -17.05 -2.18 33.71
C LYS A 663 -17.55 -0.74 33.55
N GLU A 664 -18.86 -0.56 33.60
CA GLU A 664 -19.43 0.73 34.00
C GLU A 664 -18.85 1.12 35.37
N LYS A 665 -18.56 2.42 35.56
CA LYS A 665 -18.03 2.94 36.84
C LYS A 665 -19.11 3.05 37.92
N GLU A 666 -19.81 1.96 38.22
CA GLU A 666 -20.64 1.88 39.42
C GLU A 666 -19.76 2.14 40.67
N GLN A 667 -20.14 3.18 41.42
CA GLN A 667 -19.74 3.42 42.82
C GLN A 667 -18.27 3.78 43.13
N HIS A 668 -17.71 4.79 42.45
CA HIS A 668 -16.73 5.69 43.12
C HIS A 668 -17.25 7.12 43.40
N LEU A 669 -18.34 7.54 42.74
CA LEU A 669 -18.97 8.83 43.02
C LEU A 669 -19.57 8.89 44.45
N PHE A 670 -20.14 7.77 44.92
CA PHE A 670 -20.75 7.70 46.26
C PHE A 670 -19.73 7.78 47.41
N SER A 671 -18.54 7.17 47.29
CA SER A 671 -17.52 7.28 48.35
C SER A 671 -17.00 8.70 48.49
N LYS A 672 -16.77 9.40 47.36
CA LYS A 672 -16.19 10.75 47.35
C LYS A 672 -17.19 11.81 47.82
N ILE A 673 -18.44 11.75 47.34
CA ILE A 673 -19.52 12.64 47.82
C ILE A 673 -19.81 12.39 49.31
N ALA A 674 -19.74 11.15 49.79
CA ALA A 674 -19.91 10.85 51.22
C ALA A 674 -18.78 11.47 52.08
N SER A 675 -17.51 11.38 51.66
CA SER A 675 -16.42 12.02 52.41
C SER A 675 -16.51 13.56 52.39
N GLU A 676 -16.80 14.16 51.23
CA GLU A 676 -16.75 15.62 51.05
C GLU A 676 -17.96 16.33 51.67
N LYS A 677 -19.16 15.73 51.64
CA LYS A 677 -20.37 16.31 52.27
C LYS A 677 -20.49 16.03 53.77
N VAL A 678 -19.79 15.04 54.33
CA VAL A 678 -19.77 14.82 55.79
C VAL A 678 -18.78 15.76 56.49
N MET A 679 -17.65 16.13 55.86
CA MET A 679 -16.69 17.08 56.45
C MET A 679 -17.09 18.56 56.35
N THR A 680 -18.00 18.94 55.43
CA THR A 680 -18.41 20.33 55.22
C THR A 680 -19.58 20.82 56.09
N VAL A 681 -20.34 19.91 56.71
CA VAL A 681 -21.51 20.27 57.56
C VAL A 681 -21.12 20.50 59.05
N VAL A 682 -19.88 20.22 59.44
CA VAL A 682 -19.43 20.24 60.86
C VAL A 682 -18.63 21.50 61.20
N LYS A 683 -18.54 22.50 60.30
CA LYS A 683 -17.68 23.69 60.50
C LYS A 683 -18.36 25.06 60.58
N ASP A 684 -19.63 25.18 60.22
CA ASP A 684 -20.37 26.44 60.35
C ASP A 684 -21.56 26.32 61.31
N LYS A 685 -21.59 27.25 62.28
CA LYS A 685 -22.55 27.40 63.40
C LYS A 685 -22.42 26.37 64.54
N PRO A 686 -21.80 26.75 65.67
CA PRO A 686 -22.09 26.12 66.96
C PRO A 686 -23.51 26.52 67.46
N GLU A 687 -23.97 25.77 68.46
CA GLU A 687 -25.21 25.96 69.24
C GLU A 687 -26.55 25.52 68.59
N ALA A 688 -27.37 24.89 69.43
CA ALA A 688 -28.79 24.55 69.25
C ALA A 688 -29.21 23.70 68.03
N PHE A 689 -29.06 22.38 68.11
CA PHE A 689 -30.15 21.44 67.76
C PHE A 689 -30.07 20.13 68.58
N SER A 690 -31.22 19.54 68.92
CA SER A 690 -31.34 18.40 69.83
C SER A 690 -31.36 17.04 69.11
N GLY A 691 -30.97 15.97 69.83
CA GLY A 691 -30.61 14.65 69.28
C GLY A 691 -31.72 13.77 68.71
N ILE A 692 -32.74 14.33 68.06
CA ILE A 692 -33.89 13.58 67.49
C ILE A 692 -33.70 13.28 65.99
N PHE A 693 -33.00 14.13 65.24
CA PHE A 693 -32.84 14.00 63.77
C PHE A 693 -31.92 12.87 63.28
N ILE A 694 -31.03 12.36 64.15
CA ILE A 694 -30.09 11.29 63.78
C ILE A 694 -30.81 9.94 63.66
N ILE A 695 -31.82 9.69 64.52
CA ILE A 695 -32.53 8.41 64.60
C ILE A 695 -33.44 8.18 63.38
N THR A 696 -34.14 9.23 62.92
CA THR A 696 -34.99 9.14 61.71
C THR A 696 -34.17 8.89 60.46
N SER A 697 -33.00 9.53 60.34
CA SER A 697 -32.09 9.39 59.19
C SER A 697 -31.56 7.96 59.02
N PHE A 698 -31.20 7.29 60.12
CA PHE A 698 -30.74 5.89 60.10
C PHE A 698 -31.84 4.89 59.69
N LEU A 699 -33.08 5.11 60.13
CA LEU A 699 -34.21 4.24 59.78
C LEU A 699 -34.51 4.21 58.27
N VAL A 700 -34.46 5.37 57.60
CA VAL A 700 -34.71 5.46 56.15
C VAL A 700 -33.66 4.66 55.35
N ILE A 701 -32.38 4.76 55.73
CA ILE A 701 -31.27 4.06 55.06
C ILE A 701 -31.37 2.53 55.24
N MET A 702 -31.84 2.06 56.40
CA MET A 702 -32.06 0.62 56.62
C MET A 702 -33.21 0.08 55.75
N CYS A 703 -34.27 0.86 55.54
CA CYS A 703 -35.40 0.45 54.71
C CYS A 703 -35.04 0.28 53.22
N THR A 704 -34.26 1.19 52.63
CA THR A 704 -33.83 1.06 51.22
C THR A 704 -32.92 -0.16 51.00
N PHE A 705 -31.99 -0.45 51.92
CA PHE A 705 -31.13 -1.64 51.83
C PHE A 705 -31.93 -2.96 51.84
N LEU A 706 -33.01 -3.04 52.62
CA LEU A 706 -33.87 -4.23 52.69
C LEU A 706 -34.69 -4.46 51.41
N VAL A 707 -35.11 -3.39 50.72
CA VAL A 707 -35.83 -3.48 49.44
C VAL A 707 -34.92 -3.99 48.32
N VAL A 708 -33.71 -3.44 48.19
CA VAL A 708 -32.73 -3.88 47.18
C VAL A 708 -32.36 -5.35 47.38
N ARG A 709 -32.10 -5.78 48.63
CA ARG A 709 -31.66 -7.15 48.93
C ARG A 709 -32.73 -8.21 48.68
N LYS A 710 -34.02 -7.84 48.63
CA LYS A 710 -35.13 -8.75 48.28
C LYS A 710 -35.30 -8.99 46.76
N ARG A 711 -34.74 -8.16 45.87
CA ARG A 711 -34.93 -8.29 44.41
C ARG A 711 -34.00 -9.29 43.70
N LYS A 712 -32.95 -9.80 44.36
CA LYS A 712 -31.98 -10.76 43.77
C LYS A 712 -32.14 -12.22 44.23
N LYS A 713 -33.36 -12.67 44.59
CA LYS A 713 -33.64 -14.11 44.77
C LYS A 713 -35.09 -14.51 44.49
N ALA A 714 -35.35 -15.01 43.29
CA ALA A 714 -36.53 -15.78 42.91
C ALA A 714 -36.06 -16.93 42.00
N ASP A 715 -36.48 -18.16 42.30
CA ASP A 715 -35.91 -19.37 41.69
C ASP A 715 -36.85 -19.99 40.64
N LYS A 716 -36.32 -20.87 39.79
CA LYS A 716 -37.05 -21.48 38.66
C LYS A 716 -38.26 -22.31 39.11
N ARG A 717 -39.42 -22.16 38.44
CA ARG A 717 -40.40 -23.25 38.24
C ARG A 717 -41.04 -23.17 36.86
N VAL A 718 -41.19 -24.33 36.24
CA VAL A 718 -41.93 -24.55 34.98
C VAL A 718 -43.40 -24.85 35.30
N PHE A 719 -44.33 -24.36 34.48
CA PHE A 719 -45.67 -24.93 34.36
C PHE A 719 -46.10 -24.95 32.89
N VAL A 720 -46.74 -26.06 32.49
CA VAL A 720 -47.32 -26.27 31.16
C VAL A 720 -48.84 -26.10 31.26
N TYR A 721 -49.45 -25.32 30.37
CA TYR A 721 -50.89 -25.41 30.09
C TYR A 721 -51.22 -24.97 28.64
N ARG A 722 -51.84 -25.88 27.88
CA ARG A 722 -52.89 -25.61 26.89
C ARG A 722 -54.21 -25.86 27.64
N PRO A 723 -55.34 -25.15 27.37
CA PRO A 723 -56.10 -25.48 26.16
C PRO A 723 -57.04 -24.41 25.54
N LEU A 724 -57.41 -24.65 24.26
CA LEU A 724 -58.74 -24.52 23.63
C LEU A 724 -59.49 -23.15 23.49
N LEU A 725 -59.87 -22.88 22.23
CA LEU A 725 -61.13 -22.24 21.74
C LEU A 725 -61.30 -20.71 21.97
N GLN A 726 -62.03 -19.92 21.15
CA GLN A 726 -62.85 -20.23 19.96
C GLN A 726 -63.01 -19.03 18.97
N ASN A 727 -63.29 -19.34 17.70
CA ASN A 727 -63.92 -18.60 16.58
C ASN A 727 -64.06 -17.05 16.55
N ALA A 728 -63.62 -16.45 15.43
CA ALA A 728 -64.46 -15.84 14.38
C ALA A 728 -63.53 -15.63 13.13
N ASP A 729 -63.81 -16.17 11.94
CA ASP A 729 -64.82 -15.79 10.92
C ASP A 729 -64.43 -14.43 10.26
N ASP A 730 -64.34 -14.26 8.93
CA ASP A 730 -64.74 -15.16 7.81
C ASP A 730 -64.10 -14.77 6.44
N THR A 731 -64.36 -15.57 5.39
CA THR A 731 -64.16 -15.34 3.92
C THR A 731 -62.74 -15.23 3.30
N ASP A 732 -62.49 -15.59 2.02
CA ASP A 732 -62.94 -16.74 1.19
C ASP A 732 -62.17 -16.81 -0.17
N GLU A 733 -62.50 -17.79 -1.05
CA GLU A 733 -62.04 -18.02 -2.45
C GLU A 733 -60.60 -18.62 -2.59
N GLU A 734 -60.40 -19.92 -2.91
CA GLU A 734 -60.48 -20.65 -4.22
C GLU A 734 -59.33 -20.29 -5.21
N GLU A 735 -58.60 -21.18 -5.92
CA GLU A 735 -58.29 -22.65 -5.93
C GLU A 735 -56.87 -22.79 -6.61
N GLU A 736 -56.27 -23.86 -7.17
CA GLU A 736 -56.65 -25.23 -7.61
C GLU A 736 -55.71 -26.33 -7.04
N MET A 737 -56.22 -27.57 -6.95
CA MET A 737 -55.51 -28.79 -6.53
C MET A 737 -54.40 -29.34 -7.48
N SER A 738 -53.33 -29.88 -6.90
CA SER A 738 -52.80 -31.25 -7.14
C SER A 738 -51.59 -31.51 -6.22
N ILE A 739 -51.51 -32.53 -5.35
CA ILE A 739 -51.78 -33.98 -5.43
C ILE A 739 -50.81 -34.72 -6.36
N PHE A 740 -49.70 -35.22 -5.80
CA PHE A 740 -49.46 -36.67 -5.74
C PHE A 740 -48.55 -37.05 -4.53
N GLU A 741 -48.31 -38.36 -4.35
CA GLU A 741 -48.05 -38.98 -3.04
C GLU A 741 -46.60 -38.99 -2.50
N ARG A 742 -46.49 -39.16 -1.18
CA ARG A 742 -45.31 -39.69 -0.48
C ARG A 742 -45.02 -41.14 -0.87
N LYS A 743 -43.74 -41.55 -0.78
CA LYS A 743 -43.39 -42.81 -0.11
C LYS A 743 -41.99 -42.77 0.51
N ASN A 744 -41.85 -43.47 1.62
CA ASN A 744 -40.59 -43.60 2.38
C ASN A 744 -39.67 -44.63 1.71
N VAL A 745 -38.38 -44.65 2.09
CA VAL A 745 -37.76 -45.78 2.81
C VAL A 745 -36.31 -45.42 3.20
N LEU A 746 -35.97 -45.69 4.47
CA LEU A 746 -34.65 -45.63 5.12
C LEU A 746 -33.93 -44.27 5.08
#